data_AF-A0A7X7J0J6-F1
#
_entry.id   AF-A0A7X7J0J6-F1
#
_cell.length_a   1.000
_cell.length_b   1.000
_cell.length_c   1.000
_cell.angle_alpha   90.00
_cell.angle_beta   90.00
_cell.angle_gamma   90.00
#
_symmetry.space_group_name_H-M   'P 1'
#
loop_
_entity.id
_entity.type
_entity.pdbx_description
1 polymer ?
#
loop_
_entity_poly.entity_id
_entity_poly.type
_entity_poly.pdbx_seq_one_letter_code
_entity_poly.pdbx_strand_id
1 'polypeptide(L)'
;MEQLVVKGLAAGDPSLADCAIQWLCDEPRRFHLGDGHDELYWAPARDLINHFAPHCSEPVFAKLESAILAYHDDWERRSFSFQLEELKAGRLYRNDWGRAQNVLLSALPKGRMSAGAISIAAGWRLKFGDPAKEQPTNALVGGGMVTSPIPQNALLFVSDREWLRIIRTDWPQVHGGRWRQLGPNIVGEASVRHFADALGTAAARNPKRFALLALRIPRNANPTYFATLVRQLSTVNPPQETPGWEPVTIANLDAICDHVGECDDEDYVLALCHMVQTREDGQWSDRMTERIIRYAQHPHPNPDQYTCYRGSGDDSANVRDVALTGINCVRGAVAGAVTILLWRQPETLDRLLPAARRLLADPHPSVRYEALGVCLPIWIRDRNLAVGLAVAACEHEDDRVLGSRWLNRLIAHSRMTHLAQLLPIIERMARSAEDVVSEKGAAWATACWLDDGHFGELVESCRAGTKPQRLGVADATFQCFAHGDATEKCGPVLTALFRDPDSEVRSRAARLFGQDGVFDVSGSAELATDFVSSPAFLDDVDGLLYPLSEYTGDITRYTQTILAASDALSASLADDTRDLRHRNAFAGKEVSILLLRLYEYAYERRDQTLQNHCLDRWDKMLQNRVGGTDEHLKLLDR
;
A
#
# COMPACT_ATOMS: atom_id res chain seq x y z
N MET A 1 26.07 31.68 -40.86
CA MET A 1 26.95 32.86 -40.71
C MET A 1 26.79 33.49 -39.33
N GLU A 2 25.56 33.78 -38.86
CA GLU A 2 25.32 34.38 -37.54
C GLU A 2 25.77 33.52 -36.33
N GLN A 3 25.64 32.18 -36.37
CA GLN A 3 26.18 31.30 -35.32
C GLN A 3 27.72 31.30 -35.22
N LEU A 4 28.43 31.47 -36.35
CA LEU A 4 29.89 31.64 -36.37
C LEU A 4 30.32 32.98 -35.76
N VAL A 5 29.51 34.03 -35.97
CA VAL A 5 29.69 35.35 -35.34
C VAL A 5 29.49 35.28 -33.83
N VAL A 6 28.47 34.56 -33.35
CA VAL A 6 28.27 34.35 -31.89
C VAL A 6 29.44 33.60 -31.25
N LYS A 7 29.91 32.51 -31.86
CA LYS A 7 31.07 31.76 -31.33
C LYS A 7 32.35 32.60 -31.32
N GLY A 8 32.54 33.48 -32.31
CA GLY A 8 33.66 34.42 -32.36
C GLY A 8 33.54 35.56 -31.33
N LEU A 9 32.34 36.13 -31.14
CA LEU A 9 32.09 37.17 -30.14
C LEU A 9 32.17 36.63 -28.71
N ALA A 10 31.67 35.42 -28.44
CA ALA A 10 31.69 34.81 -27.11
C ALA A 10 33.12 34.54 -26.58
N ALA A 11 34.11 34.41 -27.47
CA ALA A 11 35.53 34.29 -27.12
C ALA A 11 36.25 35.65 -26.98
N GLY A 12 35.53 36.76 -27.19
CA GLY A 12 36.04 38.13 -27.19
C GLY A 12 36.22 38.73 -25.79
N ASP A 13 37.14 39.70 -25.71
CA ASP A 13 37.45 40.46 -24.50
C ASP A 13 36.29 41.42 -24.12
N PRO A 14 36.09 41.75 -22.83
CA PRO A 14 35.06 42.68 -22.36
C PRO A 14 35.05 44.06 -23.07
N SER A 15 36.15 44.49 -23.69
CA SER A 15 36.20 45.69 -24.54
C SER A 15 35.23 45.67 -25.74
N LEU A 16 34.73 44.49 -26.13
CA LEU A 16 33.73 44.33 -27.19
C LEU A 16 32.27 44.37 -26.68
N ALA A 17 32.04 44.57 -25.38
CA ALA A 17 30.72 44.43 -24.76
C ALA A 17 29.62 45.27 -25.43
N ASP A 18 29.87 46.55 -25.68
CA ASP A 18 28.88 47.43 -26.32
C ASP A 18 28.55 46.97 -27.74
N CYS A 19 29.57 46.58 -28.51
CA CYS A 19 29.41 46.09 -29.88
C CYS A 19 28.63 44.77 -29.91
N ALA A 20 28.97 43.83 -29.03
CA ALA A 20 28.34 42.52 -28.97
C ALA A 20 26.87 42.60 -28.55
N ILE A 21 26.55 43.42 -27.54
CA ILE A 21 25.16 43.62 -27.08
C ILE A 21 24.35 44.43 -28.10
N GLN A 22 24.92 45.45 -28.73
CA GLN A 22 24.23 46.19 -29.80
C GLN A 22 23.93 45.27 -31.00
N TRP A 23 24.91 44.47 -31.43
CA TRP A 23 24.71 43.48 -32.47
C TRP A 23 23.58 42.51 -32.12
N LEU A 24 23.49 42.03 -30.88
CA LEU A 24 22.39 41.16 -30.45
C LEU A 24 21.03 41.88 -30.54
N CYS A 25 20.95 43.14 -30.11
CA CYS A 25 19.70 43.91 -30.05
C CYS A 25 19.20 44.44 -31.40
N ASP A 26 20.08 44.58 -32.40
CA ASP A 26 19.73 45.20 -33.68
C ASP A 26 18.82 44.32 -34.55
N GLU A 27 18.73 43.03 -34.27
CA GLU A 27 17.84 42.10 -34.98
C GLU A 27 17.22 41.11 -34.00
N PRO A 28 15.90 41.15 -33.74
CA PRO A 28 15.24 40.31 -32.73
C PRO A 28 15.50 38.81 -32.90
N ARG A 29 15.60 38.29 -34.14
CA ARG A 29 15.85 36.87 -34.40
C ARG A 29 17.15 36.36 -33.78
N ARG A 30 18.10 37.26 -33.48
CA ARG A 30 19.40 36.93 -32.86
C ARG A 30 19.27 36.48 -31.40
N PHE A 31 18.12 36.68 -30.76
CA PHE A 31 17.84 36.06 -29.47
C PHE A 31 17.56 34.54 -29.58
N HIS A 32 17.19 34.03 -30.76
CA HIS A 32 16.83 32.63 -31.01
C HIS A 32 17.81 31.98 -32.02
N LEU A 33 19.08 31.84 -31.61
CA LEU A 33 20.17 31.34 -32.46
C LEU A 33 20.50 29.85 -32.28
N GLY A 34 19.93 29.20 -31.26
CA GLY A 34 20.04 27.74 -31.07
C GLY A 34 19.06 26.98 -31.97
N ASP A 35 19.35 25.70 -32.24
CA ASP A 35 18.52 24.84 -33.10
C ASP A 35 17.60 23.88 -32.33
N GLY A 36 17.74 23.83 -31.00
CA GLY A 36 16.94 22.97 -30.11
C GLY A 36 17.28 21.49 -30.18
N HIS A 37 18.28 21.07 -30.97
CA HIS A 37 18.77 19.69 -31.05
C HIS A 37 20.02 19.48 -30.20
N ASP A 38 21.08 20.27 -30.43
CA ASP A 38 22.35 20.18 -29.69
C ASP A 38 22.46 21.29 -28.61
N GLU A 39 21.85 22.44 -28.83
CA GLU A 39 21.80 23.58 -27.90
C GLU A 39 20.35 24.12 -27.78
N LEU A 40 19.95 24.56 -26.58
CA LEU A 40 18.63 25.18 -26.37
C LEU A 40 18.47 26.43 -27.24
N TYR A 41 17.26 26.70 -27.71
CA TYR A 41 16.93 27.77 -28.64
C TYR A 41 17.53 29.16 -28.32
N TRP A 42 17.58 29.53 -27.03
CA TRP A 42 18.12 30.82 -26.57
C TRP A 42 19.49 30.74 -25.90
N ALA A 43 20.08 29.54 -25.76
CA ALA A 43 21.34 29.37 -25.05
C ALA A 43 22.46 30.25 -25.62
N PRO A 44 22.67 30.34 -26.96
CA PRO A 44 23.73 31.18 -27.50
C PRO A 44 23.58 32.68 -27.18
N ALA A 45 22.35 33.18 -27.21
CA ALA A 45 22.05 34.58 -26.87
C ALA A 45 22.19 34.81 -25.36
N ARG A 46 21.69 33.88 -24.54
CA ARG A 46 21.81 33.90 -23.08
C ARG A 46 23.27 33.96 -22.65
N ASP A 47 24.13 33.14 -23.25
CA ASP A 47 25.54 33.05 -22.88
C ASP A 47 26.30 34.32 -23.28
N LEU A 48 25.98 34.91 -24.45
CA LEU A 48 26.51 36.21 -24.88
C LEU A 48 26.07 37.35 -23.95
N ILE A 49 24.80 37.36 -23.54
CA ILE A 49 24.28 38.32 -22.56
C ILE A 49 25.02 38.16 -21.23
N ASN A 50 25.14 36.94 -20.72
CA ASN A 50 25.77 36.66 -19.44
C ASN A 50 27.24 37.14 -19.41
N HIS A 51 27.95 36.99 -20.54
CA HIS A 51 29.35 37.41 -20.68
C HIS A 51 29.51 38.92 -20.81
N PHE A 52 28.71 39.60 -21.63
CA PHE A 52 28.93 41.02 -21.97
C PHE A 52 28.04 42.03 -21.24
N ALA A 53 26.85 41.64 -20.79
CA ALA A 53 25.94 42.55 -20.08
C ALA A 53 26.53 43.13 -18.77
N PRO A 54 27.41 42.44 -18.00
CA PRO A 54 28.09 43.05 -16.87
C PRO A 54 29.01 44.23 -17.25
N HIS A 55 29.52 44.25 -18.48
CA HIS A 55 30.59 45.16 -18.92
C HIS A 55 30.14 46.24 -19.90
N CYS A 56 28.95 46.11 -20.50
CA CYS A 56 28.41 47.10 -21.43
C CYS A 56 27.99 48.41 -20.72
N SER A 57 28.01 49.51 -21.46
CA SER A 57 27.61 50.83 -20.99
C SER A 57 26.13 50.88 -20.61
N GLU A 58 25.75 51.80 -19.73
CA GLU A 58 24.36 51.95 -19.27
C GLU A 58 23.33 52.15 -20.40
N PRO A 59 23.59 52.99 -21.43
CA PRO A 59 22.63 53.14 -22.54
C PRO A 59 22.43 51.84 -23.32
N VAL A 60 23.48 51.04 -23.48
CA VAL A 60 23.43 49.76 -24.19
C VAL A 60 22.71 48.70 -23.35
N PHE A 61 22.97 48.66 -22.05
CA PHE A 61 22.26 47.79 -21.12
C PHE A 61 20.76 48.09 -21.08
N ALA A 62 20.38 49.38 -21.01
CA ALA A 62 18.99 49.79 -21.04
C ALA A 62 18.28 49.38 -22.35
N LYS A 63 18.97 49.51 -23.49
CA LYS A 63 18.47 49.01 -24.79
C LYS A 63 18.27 47.49 -24.77
N LEU A 64 19.22 46.74 -24.20
CA LEU A 64 19.12 45.28 -24.05
C LEU A 64 17.95 44.85 -23.18
N GLU A 65 17.81 45.43 -21.97
CA GLU A 65 16.71 45.10 -21.07
C GLU A 65 15.35 45.40 -21.75
N SER A 66 15.23 46.57 -22.38
CA SER A 66 14.01 46.93 -23.11
C SER A 66 13.72 45.98 -24.28
N ALA A 67 14.75 45.57 -25.02
CA ALA A 67 14.61 44.62 -26.12
C ALA A 67 14.13 43.25 -25.63
N ILE A 68 14.72 42.71 -24.55
CA ILE A 68 14.30 41.43 -23.96
C ILE A 68 12.86 41.50 -23.42
N LEU A 69 12.49 42.59 -22.74
CA LEU A 69 11.13 42.78 -22.21
C LEU A 69 10.06 42.92 -23.30
N ALA A 70 10.44 43.41 -24.49
CA ALA A 70 9.56 43.47 -25.65
C ALA A 70 9.60 42.18 -26.50
N TYR A 71 10.56 41.28 -26.24
CA TYR A 71 10.79 40.10 -27.05
C TYR A 71 9.79 38.99 -26.77
N HIS A 72 9.18 38.50 -27.84
CA HIS A 72 8.46 37.23 -27.88
C HIS A 72 8.80 36.52 -29.18
N ASP A 73 9.05 35.23 -29.11
CA ASP A 73 9.25 34.41 -30.30
C ASP A 73 7.93 34.17 -31.03
N ASP A 74 8.03 33.87 -32.33
CA ASP A 74 6.87 33.55 -33.16
C ASP A 74 6.14 32.28 -32.71
N TRP A 75 6.88 31.30 -32.18
CA TRP A 75 6.29 30.08 -31.67
C TRP A 75 5.56 30.31 -30.32
N GLU A 76 6.04 31.23 -29.46
CA GLU A 76 5.32 31.64 -28.25
C GLU A 76 3.97 32.29 -28.59
N ARG A 77 3.95 33.14 -29.63
CA ARG A 77 2.72 33.77 -30.14
C ARG A 77 1.73 32.72 -30.66
N ARG A 78 2.22 31.71 -31.40
CA ARG A 78 1.40 30.60 -31.91
C ARG A 78 0.86 29.72 -30.79
N SER A 79 1.72 29.36 -29.83
CA SER A 79 1.36 28.58 -28.64
C SER A 79 0.27 29.29 -27.81
N PHE A 80 0.40 30.60 -27.61
CA PHE A 80 -0.61 31.41 -26.95
C PHE A 80 -1.93 31.48 -27.72
N SER A 81 -1.86 31.66 -29.05
CA SER A 81 -3.06 31.69 -29.91
C SER A 81 -3.79 30.36 -29.90
N PHE A 82 -3.06 29.24 -29.96
CA PHE A 82 -3.62 27.90 -29.83
C PHE A 82 -4.33 27.70 -28.48
N GLN A 83 -3.67 28.09 -27.38
CA GLN A 83 -4.31 28.03 -26.06
C GLN A 83 -5.60 28.86 -26.00
N LEU A 84 -5.62 30.04 -26.61
CA LEU A 84 -6.82 30.89 -26.61
C LEU A 84 -8.00 30.21 -27.31
N GLU A 85 -7.76 29.49 -28.41
CA GLU A 85 -8.80 28.70 -29.09
C GLU A 85 -9.24 27.49 -28.25
N GLU A 86 -8.30 26.76 -27.66
CA GLU A 86 -8.63 25.61 -26.81
C GLU A 86 -9.39 26.03 -25.54
N LEU A 87 -9.09 27.21 -25.00
CA LEU A 87 -9.80 27.77 -23.85
C LEU A 87 -11.27 28.06 -24.18
N LYS A 88 -11.58 28.50 -25.41
CA LYS A 88 -12.98 28.65 -25.88
C LYS A 88 -13.69 27.29 -25.94
N ALA A 89 -12.94 26.22 -26.19
CA ALA A 89 -13.42 24.84 -26.15
C ALA A 89 -13.36 24.20 -24.74
N GLY A 90 -13.08 24.99 -23.69
CA GLY A 90 -13.06 24.54 -22.29
C GLY A 90 -11.79 23.81 -21.86
N ARG A 91 -10.73 23.82 -22.67
CA ARG A 91 -9.46 23.12 -22.40
C ARG A 91 -8.35 24.14 -22.14
N LEU A 92 -7.60 23.98 -21.05
CA LEU A 92 -6.42 24.81 -20.78
C LEU A 92 -5.15 24.00 -21.07
N TYR A 93 -4.52 24.29 -22.20
CA TYR A 93 -3.17 23.81 -22.52
C TYR A 93 -2.13 24.77 -21.95
N ARG A 94 -0.94 24.27 -21.59
CA ARG A 94 0.19 25.15 -21.27
C ARG A 94 0.57 25.92 -22.54
N ASN A 95 0.64 27.24 -22.45
CA ASN A 95 1.23 28.06 -23.49
C ASN A 95 2.66 28.45 -23.11
N ASP A 96 3.43 28.81 -24.12
CA ASP A 96 4.83 29.16 -23.96
C ASP A 96 5.13 30.64 -23.91
N TRP A 97 4.10 31.49 -23.86
CA TRP A 97 4.27 32.94 -23.76
C TRP A 97 5.16 33.33 -22.58
N GLY A 98 6.29 33.97 -22.86
CA GLY A 98 7.25 34.45 -21.87
C GLY A 98 8.35 33.44 -21.52
N ARG A 99 8.42 32.29 -22.20
CA ARG A 99 9.49 31.31 -22.04
C ARG A 99 10.83 31.87 -22.52
N ALA A 100 10.89 32.55 -23.66
CA ALA A 100 12.12 33.19 -24.14
C ALA A 100 12.63 34.24 -23.13
N GLN A 101 11.71 35.04 -22.58
CA GLN A 101 12.02 36.03 -21.55
C GLN A 101 12.50 35.39 -20.25
N ASN A 102 11.91 34.26 -19.84
CA ASN A 102 12.37 33.51 -18.66
C ASN A 102 13.86 33.19 -18.74
N VAL A 103 14.34 32.83 -19.94
CA VAL A 103 15.71 32.40 -20.20
C VAL A 103 16.64 33.60 -20.34
N LEU A 104 16.28 34.58 -21.17
CA LEU A 104 17.13 35.73 -21.46
C LEU A 104 17.28 36.68 -20.26
N LEU A 105 16.20 36.93 -19.51
CA LEU A 105 16.28 37.75 -18.29
C LEU A 105 17.14 37.10 -17.20
N SER A 106 17.26 35.77 -17.20
CA SER A 106 18.09 35.05 -16.21
C SER A 106 19.59 35.32 -16.37
N ALA A 107 20.02 35.79 -17.54
CA ALA A 107 21.40 36.15 -17.83
C ALA A 107 21.75 37.61 -17.52
N LEU A 108 20.78 38.46 -17.19
CA LEU A 108 21.06 39.85 -16.85
C LEU A 108 21.66 39.96 -15.44
N PRO A 109 22.65 40.84 -15.21
CA PRO A 109 23.20 41.09 -13.88
C PRO A 109 22.13 41.69 -12.96
N LYS A 110 21.78 40.96 -11.89
CA LYS A 110 20.70 41.34 -10.96
C LYS A 110 20.82 42.77 -10.42
N GLY A 111 22.04 43.26 -10.20
CA GLY A 111 22.30 44.61 -9.68
C GLY A 111 22.06 45.74 -10.68
N ARG A 112 21.87 45.42 -11.96
CA ARG A 112 21.61 46.40 -13.03
C ARG A 112 20.17 46.37 -13.54
N MET A 113 19.41 45.33 -13.20
CA MET A 113 18.03 45.16 -13.66
C MET A 113 17.09 46.20 -13.04
N SER A 114 16.12 46.68 -13.82
CA SER A 114 15.03 47.48 -13.29
C SER A 114 14.07 46.65 -12.42
N ALA A 115 13.32 47.32 -11.54
CA ALA A 115 12.30 46.67 -10.72
C ALA A 115 11.22 45.95 -11.56
N GLY A 116 10.90 46.48 -12.75
CA GLY A 116 9.99 45.85 -13.70
C GLY A 116 10.53 44.53 -14.25
N ALA A 117 11.81 44.51 -14.67
CA ALA A 117 12.46 43.30 -15.16
C ALA A 117 12.57 42.21 -14.08
N ILE A 118 12.88 42.60 -12.83
CA ILE A 118 12.92 41.69 -11.69
C ILE A 118 11.54 41.05 -11.43
N SER A 119 10.47 41.86 -11.46
CA SER A 119 9.09 41.39 -11.25
C SER A 119 8.65 40.41 -12.35
N ILE A 120 8.92 40.75 -13.62
CA ILE A 120 8.61 39.89 -14.77
C ILE A 120 9.40 38.58 -14.70
N ALA A 121 10.70 38.63 -14.41
CA ALA A 121 11.52 37.44 -14.25
C ALA A 121 11.02 36.51 -13.13
N ALA A 122 10.55 37.07 -12.01
CA ALA A 122 9.95 36.29 -10.94
C ALA A 122 8.64 35.61 -11.38
N GLY A 123 7.79 36.33 -12.13
CA GLY A 123 6.56 35.78 -12.70
C GLY A 123 6.81 34.64 -13.68
N TRP A 124 7.81 34.77 -14.55
CA TRP A 124 8.20 33.72 -15.48
C TRP A 124 8.81 32.50 -14.79
N ARG A 125 9.64 32.71 -13.77
CA ARG A 125 10.19 31.61 -12.97
C ARG A 125 9.09 30.82 -12.25
N LEU A 126 8.02 31.47 -11.82
CA LEU A 126 6.86 30.79 -11.24
C LEU A 126 6.13 29.92 -12.28
N LYS A 127 5.95 30.44 -13.50
CA LYS A 127 5.24 29.73 -14.59
C LYS A 127 6.06 28.59 -15.21
N PHE A 128 7.34 28.83 -15.49
CA PHE A 128 8.20 27.94 -16.28
C PHE A 128 9.22 27.17 -15.45
N GLY A 129 9.45 27.58 -14.21
CA GLY A 129 10.47 26.98 -13.35
C GLY A 129 11.83 27.63 -13.56
N ASP A 130 12.88 26.96 -13.07
CA ASP A 130 14.24 27.45 -13.17
C ASP A 130 14.77 27.39 -14.62
N PRO A 131 15.17 28.52 -15.23
CA PRO A 131 15.73 28.54 -16.59
C PRO A 131 16.98 27.66 -16.75
N ALA A 132 17.73 27.42 -15.67
CA ALA A 132 18.90 26.54 -15.70
C ALA A 132 18.54 25.06 -15.90
N LYS A 133 17.28 24.68 -15.66
CA LYS A 133 16.76 23.31 -15.82
C LYS A 133 15.98 23.12 -17.12
N GLU A 134 16.06 24.08 -18.03
CA GLU A 134 15.37 23.99 -19.30
C GLU A 134 15.91 22.84 -20.15
N GLN A 135 15.00 22.09 -20.78
CA GLN A 135 15.33 20.93 -21.63
C GLN A 135 14.91 21.17 -23.08
N PRO A 136 15.55 20.49 -24.05
CA PRO A 136 15.09 20.45 -25.43
C PRO A 136 13.64 19.98 -25.51
N THR A 137 12.86 20.57 -26.41
CA THR A 137 11.39 20.37 -26.50
C THR A 137 10.96 18.91 -26.70
N ASN A 138 11.84 18.06 -27.24
CA ASN A 138 11.57 16.63 -27.46
C ASN A 138 11.57 15.79 -26.16
N ALA A 139 11.94 16.37 -25.01
CA ALA A 139 11.93 15.68 -23.71
C ALA A 139 10.64 15.91 -22.88
N LEU A 140 9.69 16.72 -23.37
CA LEU A 140 8.51 17.19 -22.61
C LEU A 140 7.26 16.32 -22.79
N VAL A 141 7.38 15.00 -22.72
CA VAL A 141 6.22 14.11 -22.47
C VAL A 141 6.18 13.80 -20.98
N GLY A 142 5.70 14.76 -20.19
CA GLY A 142 5.51 14.60 -18.75
C GLY A 142 4.08 14.96 -18.35
N GLY A 143 3.43 14.08 -17.58
CA GLY A 143 2.16 14.39 -16.92
C GLY A 143 2.31 15.48 -15.86
N GLY A 144 1.20 16.14 -15.51
CA GLY A 144 1.14 17.19 -14.49
C GLY A 144 0.13 16.86 -13.38
N MET A 145 0.26 17.54 -12.24
CA MET A 145 -0.65 17.41 -11.10
C MET A 145 -1.83 18.39 -11.22
N VAL A 146 -3.05 17.89 -11.06
CA VAL A 146 -4.25 18.73 -10.90
C VAL A 146 -4.56 18.85 -9.41
N THR A 147 -4.79 20.09 -8.92
CA THR A 147 -5.01 20.38 -7.50
C THR A 147 -6.02 21.50 -7.30
N SER A 148 -6.27 21.92 -6.05
CA SER A 148 -7.11 23.09 -5.74
C SER A 148 -6.46 24.39 -6.23
N PRO A 149 -7.24 25.37 -6.71
CA PRO A 149 -6.71 26.68 -7.04
C PRO A 149 -6.27 27.48 -5.80
N ILE A 150 -6.55 26.99 -4.58
CA ILE A 150 -6.05 27.57 -3.33
C ILE A 150 -4.69 26.93 -2.99
N PRO A 151 -3.59 27.69 -2.98
CA PRO A 151 -2.28 27.16 -2.63
C PRO A 151 -2.24 26.54 -1.22
N GLN A 152 -1.48 25.46 -1.05
CA GLN A 152 -1.45 24.71 0.21
C GLN A 152 -0.96 25.52 1.41
N ASN A 153 -0.05 26.49 1.18
CA ASN A 153 0.43 27.43 2.19
C ASN A 153 -0.60 28.52 2.53
N ALA A 154 -1.58 28.77 1.65
CA ALA A 154 -2.64 29.75 1.87
C ALA A 154 -3.84 29.19 2.66
N LEU A 155 -4.00 27.86 2.71
CA LEU A 155 -5.18 27.20 3.29
C LEU A 155 -5.50 27.62 4.72
N LEU A 156 -4.47 27.84 5.55
CA LEU A 156 -4.65 28.24 6.95
C LEU A 156 -5.17 29.67 7.12
N PHE A 157 -4.93 30.52 6.11
CA PHE A 157 -5.31 31.94 6.13
C PHE A 157 -6.69 32.19 5.50
N VAL A 158 -7.29 31.21 4.83
CA VAL A 158 -8.66 31.32 4.31
C VAL A 158 -9.62 31.42 5.48
N SER A 159 -10.38 32.51 5.55
CA SER A 159 -11.35 32.80 6.60
C SER A 159 -12.62 31.95 6.48
N ASP A 160 -13.38 31.82 7.57
CA ASP A 160 -14.67 31.11 7.56
C ASP A 160 -15.65 31.71 6.55
N ARG A 161 -15.64 33.04 6.39
CA ARG A 161 -16.49 33.73 5.42
C ARG A 161 -16.13 33.34 3.98
N GLU A 162 -14.85 33.18 3.69
CA GLU A 162 -14.38 32.76 2.38
C GLU A 162 -14.70 31.29 2.12
N TRP A 163 -14.52 30.41 3.10
CA TRP A 163 -14.93 29.01 2.99
C TRP A 163 -16.44 28.89 2.73
N LEU A 164 -17.27 29.59 3.50
CA LEU A 164 -18.72 29.59 3.29
C LEU A 164 -19.09 30.13 1.90
N ARG A 165 -18.36 31.12 1.38
CA ARG A 165 -18.55 31.62 0.01
C ARG A 165 -18.18 30.56 -1.03
N ILE A 166 -17.04 29.88 -0.85
CA ILE A 166 -16.61 28.79 -1.75
C ILE A 166 -17.65 27.68 -1.77
N ILE A 167 -18.11 27.22 -0.61
CA ILE A 167 -19.05 26.11 -0.47
C ILE A 167 -20.43 26.44 -1.05
N ARG A 168 -20.88 27.70 -0.96
CA ARG A 168 -22.15 28.16 -1.52
C ARG A 168 -22.10 28.39 -3.03
N THR A 169 -20.91 28.44 -3.62
CA THR A 169 -20.77 28.66 -5.05
C THR A 169 -21.02 27.34 -5.78
N ASP A 170 -21.79 27.40 -6.87
CA ASP A 170 -22.09 26.24 -7.70
C ASP A 170 -20.88 25.93 -8.60
N TRP A 171 -20.09 24.94 -8.18
CA TRP A 171 -18.90 24.47 -8.89
C TRP A 171 -19.20 23.17 -9.64
N PRO A 172 -18.52 22.91 -10.77
CA PRO A 172 -18.54 21.60 -11.40
C PRO A 172 -18.09 20.51 -10.42
N GLN A 173 -18.73 19.34 -10.49
CA GLN A 173 -18.47 18.21 -9.60
C GLN A 173 -17.07 17.62 -9.83
N VAL A 174 -16.77 17.26 -11.08
CA VAL A 174 -15.52 16.65 -11.55
C VAL A 174 -15.24 17.14 -12.97
N HIS A 175 -13.96 17.31 -13.33
CA HIS A 175 -13.45 17.57 -14.68
C HIS A 175 -14.33 18.46 -15.55
N GLY A 176 -14.14 19.77 -15.38
CA GLY A 176 -14.89 20.81 -16.06
C GLY A 176 -14.80 22.17 -15.36
N GLY A 177 -14.03 22.25 -14.27
CA GLY A 177 -13.74 23.49 -13.58
C GLY A 177 -12.84 24.42 -14.38
N ARG A 178 -12.87 25.71 -14.04
CA ARG A 178 -11.91 26.67 -14.60
C ARG A 178 -10.50 26.29 -14.14
N TRP A 179 -9.65 25.93 -15.09
CA TRP A 179 -8.25 25.62 -14.82
C TRP A 179 -7.41 26.90 -14.68
N ARG A 180 -6.43 26.86 -13.78
CA ARG A 180 -5.45 27.92 -13.58
C ARG A 180 -4.06 27.32 -13.47
N GLN A 181 -3.10 27.80 -14.25
CA GLN A 181 -1.70 27.39 -14.09
C GLN A 181 -1.18 27.86 -12.71
N LEU A 182 -0.65 26.93 -11.91
CA LEU A 182 -0.08 27.24 -10.59
C LEU A 182 1.44 27.04 -10.54
N GLY A 183 2.01 26.22 -11.43
CA GLY A 183 3.44 26.00 -11.57
C GLY A 183 3.76 25.17 -12.81
N PRO A 184 5.02 24.81 -13.08
CA PRO A 184 5.44 24.21 -14.37
C PRO A 184 4.67 22.94 -14.74
N ASN A 185 4.40 22.08 -13.75
CA ASN A 185 3.66 20.82 -13.90
C ASN A 185 2.44 20.76 -12.95
N ILE A 186 1.86 21.91 -12.58
CA ILE A 186 0.73 21.98 -11.63
C ILE A 186 -0.36 22.90 -12.17
N VAL A 187 -1.58 22.36 -12.25
CA VAL A 187 -2.80 23.10 -12.62
C VAL A 187 -3.79 23.05 -11.47
N GLY A 188 -4.37 24.20 -11.15
CA GLY A 188 -5.47 24.33 -10.19
C GLY A 188 -6.82 24.19 -10.90
N GLU A 189 -7.70 23.33 -10.42
CA GLU A 189 -9.07 23.16 -10.94
C GLU A 189 -10.11 23.61 -9.90
N ALA A 190 -10.92 24.61 -10.25
CA ALA A 190 -12.04 25.07 -9.43
C ALA A 190 -13.25 24.11 -9.55
N SER A 191 -13.32 23.11 -8.67
CA SER A 191 -14.36 22.08 -8.62
C SER A 191 -14.72 21.74 -7.19
N VAL A 192 -15.91 21.15 -6.97
CA VAL A 192 -16.35 20.69 -5.64
C VAL A 192 -15.29 19.78 -5.02
N ARG A 193 -14.83 18.76 -5.75
CA ARG A 193 -13.83 17.80 -5.28
C ARG A 193 -12.56 18.49 -4.75
N HIS A 194 -11.92 19.33 -5.57
CA HIS A 194 -10.67 19.98 -5.18
C HIS A 194 -10.85 21.02 -4.06
N PHE A 195 -12.01 21.69 -3.99
CA PHE A 195 -12.31 22.57 -2.85
C PHE A 195 -12.61 21.78 -1.58
N ALA A 196 -13.26 20.63 -1.67
CA ALA A 196 -13.48 19.74 -0.53
C ALA A 196 -12.15 19.17 -0.03
N ASP A 197 -11.24 18.74 -0.91
CA ASP A 197 -9.89 18.27 -0.53
C ASP A 197 -9.08 19.37 0.17
N ALA A 198 -9.12 20.60 -0.36
CA ALA A 198 -8.51 21.77 0.26
C ALA A 198 -9.13 22.09 1.64
N LEU A 199 -10.46 22.01 1.75
CA LEU A 199 -11.19 22.17 3.01
C LEU A 199 -10.78 21.11 4.03
N GLY A 200 -10.66 19.85 3.60
CA GLY A 200 -10.22 18.75 4.43
C GLY A 200 -8.79 18.92 4.94
N THR A 201 -7.89 19.34 4.06
CA THR A 201 -6.49 19.65 4.43
C THR A 201 -6.43 20.77 5.48
N ALA A 202 -7.27 21.79 5.35
CA ALA A 202 -7.36 22.87 6.34
C ALA A 202 -7.98 22.37 7.66
N ALA A 203 -9.02 21.54 7.59
CA ALA A 203 -9.68 20.94 8.74
C ALA A 203 -8.75 20.04 9.55
N ALA A 204 -7.95 19.19 8.90
CA ALA A 204 -6.98 18.33 9.57
C ALA A 204 -5.95 19.12 10.40
N ARG A 205 -5.57 20.32 9.93
CA ARG A 205 -4.60 21.19 10.61
C ARG A 205 -5.23 22.04 11.73
N ASN A 206 -6.53 22.35 11.65
CA ASN A 206 -7.23 23.15 12.66
C ASN A 206 -8.64 22.59 12.95
N PRO A 207 -8.73 21.37 13.53
CA PRO A 207 -9.99 20.62 13.60
C PRO A 207 -11.07 21.33 14.41
N LYS A 208 -10.72 21.97 15.54
CA LYS A 208 -11.68 22.71 16.39
C LYS A 208 -12.37 23.86 15.64
N ARG A 209 -11.61 24.65 14.87
CA ARG A 209 -12.18 25.73 14.05
C ARG A 209 -13.12 25.16 12.99
N PHE A 210 -12.70 24.10 12.31
CA PHE A 210 -13.48 23.53 11.22
C PHE A 210 -14.71 22.73 11.70
N ALA A 211 -14.71 22.22 12.92
CA ALA A 211 -15.90 21.68 13.56
C ALA A 211 -16.98 22.77 13.76
N LEU A 212 -16.59 23.97 14.21
CA LEU A 212 -17.52 25.11 14.33
C LEU A 212 -17.97 25.62 12.95
N LEU A 213 -17.08 25.63 11.97
CA LEU A 213 -17.42 26.00 10.59
C LEU A 213 -18.43 25.03 9.98
N ALA A 214 -18.29 23.72 10.23
CA ALA A 214 -19.19 22.69 9.71
C ALA A 214 -20.65 22.95 10.09
N LEU A 215 -20.90 23.41 11.33
CA LEU A 215 -22.23 23.78 11.84
C LEU A 215 -22.84 25.03 11.16
N ARG A 216 -22.03 25.79 10.41
CA ARG A 216 -22.46 27.00 9.69
C ARG A 216 -22.64 26.78 8.19
N ILE A 217 -22.23 25.62 7.68
CA ILE A 217 -22.42 25.24 6.27
C ILE A 217 -23.92 25.02 6.03
N PRO A 218 -24.52 25.54 4.95
CA PRO A 218 -25.92 25.25 4.63
C PRO A 218 -26.17 23.75 4.49
N ARG A 219 -27.27 23.23 5.02
CA ARG A 219 -27.60 21.79 4.98
C ARG A 219 -27.76 21.24 3.56
N ASN A 220 -28.13 22.10 2.61
CA ASN A 220 -28.26 21.78 1.19
C ASN A 220 -26.95 21.96 0.40
N ALA A 221 -25.81 22.22 1.07
CA ALA A 221 -24.52 22.22 0.42
C ALA A 221 -24.18 20.83 -0.11
N ASN A 222 -23.28 20.77 -1.09
CA ASN A 222 -22.85 19.50 -1.67
C ASN A 222 -22.31 18.53 -0.58
N PRO A 223 -22.82 17.29 -0.48
CA PRO A 223 -22.42 16.32 0.53
C PRO A 223 -20.92 16.03 0.60
N THR A 224 -20.17 16.16 -0.51
CA THR A 224 -18.71 15.94 -0.55
C THR A 224 -17.97 16.82 0.48
N TYR A 225 -18.45 18.04 0.74
CA TYR A 225 -17.86 18.90 1.79
C TYR A 225 -18.03 18.29 3.18
N PHE A 226 -19.22 17.78 3.49
CA PHE A 226 -19.49 17.15 4.78
C PHE A 226 -18.80 15.80 4.91
N ALA A 227 -18.77 14.98 3.85
CA ALA A 227 -18.04 13.72 3.82
C ALA A 227 -16.54 13.94 4.15
N THR A 228 -15.91 14.93 3.50
CA THR A 228 -14.51 15.27 3.78
C THR A 228 -14.31 15.83 5.18
N LEU A 229 -15.20 16.69 5.67
CA LEU A 229 -15.11 17.21 7.04
C LEU A 229 -15.25 16.10 8.08
N VAL A 230 -16.26 15.23 7.98
CA VAL A 230 -16.45 14.10 8.88
C VAL A 230 -15.21 13.20 8.89
N ARG A 231 -14.66 12.88 7.71
CA ARG A 231 -13.44 12.08 7.59
C ARG A 231 -12.26 12.72 8.31
N GLN A 232 -11.98 14.00 8.06
CA GLN A 232 -10.81 14.68 8.62
C GLN A 232 -10.96 15.02 10.11
N LEU A 233 -12.17 15.34 10.56
CA LEU A 233 -12.44 15.65 11.97
C LEU A 233 -12.51 14.40 12.86
N SER A 234 -12.60 13.21 12.26
CA SER A 234 -12.55 11.92 12.97
C SER A 234 -11.15 11.49 13.41
N THR A 235 -10.09 12.20 13.00
CA THR A 235 -8.72 11.82 13.35
C THR A 235 -8.39 12.17 14.80
N VAL A 236 -7.62 11.29 15.45
CA VAL A 236 -7.16 11.47 16.84
C VAL A 236 -5.70 11.89 16.97
N ASN A 237 -4.97 11.84 15.85
CA ASN A 237 -3.59 12.24 15.74
C ASN A 237 -3.45 13.40 14.75
N PRO A 238 -2.56 14.37 15.01
CA PRO A 238 -2.33 15.47 14.11
C PRO A 238 -1.65 14.98 12.83
N PRO A 239 -1.89 15.61 11.67
CA PRO A 239 -1.24 15.23 10.41
C PRO A 239 0.27 15.54 10.42
N GLN A 240 0.71 16.49 11.26
CA GLN A 240 2.10 16.92 11.48
C GLN A 240 2.21 17.47 12.92
N GLU A 241 3.41 17.55 13.49
CA GLU A 241 3.64 18.16 14.81
C GLU A 241 3.09 19.59 14.85
N THR A 242 1.88 19.75 15.39
CA THR A 242 1.12 21.01 15.38
C THR A 242 0.84 21.41 16.82
N PRO A 243 1.56 22.41 17.37
CA PRO A 243 1.35 22.85 18.75
C PRO A 243 -0.09 23.27 19.02
N GLY A 244 -0.67 22.77 20.13
CA GLY A 244 -2.05 23.08 20.51
C GLY A 244 -3.12 22.37 19.66
N TRP A 245 -2.73 21.40 18.83
CA TRP A 245 -3.69 20.54 18.14
C TRP A 245 -4.32 19.57 19.13
N GLU A 246 -5.64 19.45 19.04
CA GLU A 246 -6.43 18.53 19.84
C GLU A 246 -7.54 17.93 18.97
N PRO A 247 -7.91 16.66 19.20
CA PRO A 247 -8.99 16.02 18.45
C PRO A 247 -10.34 16.69 18.72
N VAL A 248 -11.27 16.56 17.77
CA VAL A 248 -12.65 17.00 17.96
C VAL A 248 -13.35 16.07 18.94
N THR A 249 -14.06 16.63 19.92
CA THR A 249 -14.84 15.84 20.88
C THR A 249 -15.99 15.09 20.19
N ILE A 250 -16.40 13.94 20.75
CA ILE A 250 -17.54 13.16 20.25
C ILE A 250 -18.82 14.01 20.19
N ALA A 251 -19.08 14.84 21.21
CA ALA A 251 -20.24 15.73 21.23
C ALA A 251 -20.26 16.71 20.04
N ASN A 252 -19.11 17.24 19.63
CA ASN A 252 -19.04 18.12 18.46
C ASN A 252 -19.23 17.34 17.16
N LEU A 253 -18.70 16.11 17.05
CA LEU A 253 -18.92 15.26 15.89
C LEU A 253 -20.40 14.86 15.74
N ASP A 254 -21.06 14.52 16.86
CA ASP A 254 -22.50 14.28 16.91
C ASP A 254 -23.29 15.52 16.48
N ALA A 255 -22.94 16.71 16.99
CA ALA A 255 -23.58 17.96 16.59
C ALA A 255 -23.45 18.23 15.08
N ILE A 256 -22.31 17.91 14.47
CA ILE A 256 -22.10 18.04 13.02
C ILE A 256 -23.04 17.08 12.26
N CYS A 257 -23.14 15.82 12.68
CA CYS A 257 -24.03 14.85 12.04
C CYS A 257 -25.51 15.23 12.23
N ASP A 258 -25.85 15.80 13.38
CA ASP A 258 -27.15 16.39 13.69
C ASP A 258 -27.49 17.60 12.83
N HIS A 259 -26.49 18.43 12.55
CA HIS A 259 -26.64 19.55 11.63
C HIS A 259 -26.85 19.09 10.19
N VAL A 260 -26.09 18.10 9.71
CA VAL A 260 -26.29 17.54 8.35
C VAL A 260 -27.67 16.93 8.21
N GLY A 261 -28.15 16.22 9.23
CA GLY A 261 -29.44 15.53 9.17
C GLY A 261 -29.36 14.25 8.34
N GLU A 262 -30.46 13.89 7.69
CA GLU A 262 -30.53 12.68 6.86
C GLU A 262 -29.85 12.92 5.51
N CYS A 263 -28.90 12.06 5.14
CA CYS A 263 -28.12 12.21 3.91
C CYS A 263 -27.73 10.82 3.39
N ASP A 264 -28.33 10.41 2.28
CA ASP A 264 -28.07 9.12 1.62
C ASP A 264 -26.92 9.22 0.59
N ASP A 265 -26.05 10.22 0.70
CA ASP A 265 -24.84 10.32 -0.12
C ASP A 265 -23.81 9.26 0.29
N GLU A 266 -23.32 8.49 -0.68
CA GLU A 266 -22.46 7.34 -0.42
C GLU A 266 -21.17 7.72 0.32
N ASP A 267 -20.47 8.78 -0.14
CA ASP A 267 -19.23 9.23 0.45
C ASP A 267 -19.43 9.74 1.88
N TYR A 268 -20.54 10.43 2.13
CA TYR A 268 -20.91 10.88 3.46
C TYR A 268 -21.18 9.71 4.42
N VAL A 269 -21.98 8.72 4.00
CA VAL A 269 -22.30 7.57 4.85
C VAL A 269 -21.05 6.72 5.11
N LEU A 270 -20.18 6.54 4.11
CA LEU A 270 -18.89 5.88 4.29
C LEU A 270 -18.01 6.63 5.30
N ALA A 271 -17.91 7.96 5.19
CA ALA A 271 -17.17 8.77 6.15
C ALA A 271 -17.74 8.68 7.57
N LEU A 272 -19.07 8.65 7.71
CA LEU A 272 -19.77 8.47 8.98
C LEU A 272 -19.45 7.11 9.61
N CYS A 273 -19.55 6.02 8.84
CA CYS A 273 -19.25 4.67 9.32
C CYS A 273 -17.79 4.54 9.73
N HIS A 274 -16.87 5.08 8.93
CA HIS A 274 -15.45 5.12 9.26
C HIS A 274 -15.19 5.89 10.56
N MET A 275 -15.81 7.06 10.74
CA MET A 275 -15.70 7.84 11.99
C MET A 275 -16.15 7.03 13.22
N VAL A 276 -17.26 6.28 13.12
CA VAL A 276 -17.72 5.41 14.21
C VAL A 276 -16.68 4.33 14.53
N GLN A 277 -16.07 3.74 13.49
CA GLN A 277 -15.07 2.69 13.64
C GLN A 277 -13.76 3.20 14.24
N THR A 278 -13.27 4.38 13.83
CA THR A 278 -11.94 4.89 14.23
C THR A 278 -11.90 5.62 15.56
N ARG A 279 -12.99 6.25 16.00
CA ARG A 279 -13.01 7.04 17.25
C ARG A 279 -13.15 6.12 18.45
N GLU A 280 -12.05 5.60 19.00
CA GLU A 280 -12.05 4.64 20.14
C GLU A 280 -12.77 5.15 21.41
N ASP A 281 -12.72 6.46 21.65
CA ASP A 281 -13.41 7.18 22.72
C ASP A 281 -14.91 7.41 22.46
N GLY A 282 -15.44 6.88 21.35
CA GLY A 282 -16.80 7.08 20.88
C GLY A 282 -17.87 6.41 21.73
N GLN A 283 -18.41 7.15 22.70
CA GLN A 283 -19.74 6.95 23.26
C GLN A 283 -20.75 7.74 22.44
N TRP A 284 -21.15 7.17 21.30
CA TRP A 284 -22.07 7.80 20.35
C TRP A 284 -23.48 7.91 20.91
N SER A 285 -24.18 9.00 20.59
CA SER A 285 -25.58 9.20 21.00
C SER A 285 -26.54 8.18 20.39
N ASP A 286 -27.72 8.06 21.01
CA ASP A 286 -28.82 7.24 20.50
C ASP A 286 -29.20 7.59 19.06
N ARG A 287 -29.16 8.87 18.72
CA ARG A 287 -29.47 9.36 17.37
C ARG A 287 -28.42 8.92 16.35
N MET A 288 -27.14 8.86 16.73
CA MET A 288 -26.09 8.30 15.88
C MET A 288 -26.34 6.82 15.62
N THR A 289 -26.65 6.05 16.67
CA THR A 289 -27.00 4.63 16.56
C THR A 289 -28.19 4.42 15.62
N GLU A 290 -29.24 5.23 15.72
CA GLU A 290 -30.39 5.20 14.81
C GLU A 290 -30.03 5.48 13.34
N ARG A 291 -29.11 6.42 13.08
CA ARG A 291 -28.61 6.68 11.71
C ARG A 291 -27.91 5.44 11.14
N ILE A 292 -27.02 4.82 11.92
CA ILE A 292 -26.31 3.61 11.48
C ILE A 292 -27.31 2.48 11.22
N ILE A 293 -28.31 2.29 12.08
CA ILE A 293 -29.39 1.29 11.87
C ILE A 293 -30.16 1.56 10.58
N ARG A 294 -30.50 2.82 10.29
CA ARG A 294 -31.19 3.21 9.05
C ARG A 294 -30.36 2.85 7.82
N TYR A 295 -29.06 3.18 7.82
CA TYR A 295 -28.19 2.94 6.66
C TYR A 295 -27.95 1.45 6.36
N ALA A 296 -28.37 0.52 7.23
CA ALA A 296 -28.43 -0.89 6.89
C ALA A 296 -29.41 -1.19 5.73
N GLN A 297 -30.28 -0.24 5.37
CA GLN A 297 -31.23 -0.31 4.23
C GLN A 297 -30.80 0.55 3.04
N HIS A 298 -29.59 1.13 3.09
CA HIS A 298 -29.11 2.02 2.04
C HIS A 298 -29.05 1.30 0.67
N PRO A 299 -29.40 1.95 -0.45
CA PRO A 299 -29.44 1.31 -1.76
C PRO A 299 -28.07 0.79 -2.24
N HIS A 300 -26.97 1.44 -1.85
CA HIS A 300 -25.60 1.02 -2.19
C HIS A 300 -25.07 -0.12 -1.29
N PRO A 301 -24.55 -1.23 -1.85
CA PRO A 301 -24.41 -1.52 -3.29
C PRO A 301 -25.67 -2.10 -3.94
N ASN A 302 -25.88 -1.81 -5.23
CA ASN A 302 -26.81 -2.59 -6.04
C ASN A 302 -26.32 -4.06 -6.18
N PRO A 303 -27.19 -5.05 -6.46
CA PRO A 303 -26.81 -6.47 -6.47
C PRO A 303 -25.58 -6.84 -7.32
N ASP A 304 -25.38 -6.17 -8.47
CA ASP A 304 -24.25 -6.42 -9.39
C ASP A 304 -23.08 -5.42 -9.24
N GLN A 305 -23.14 -4.52 -8.27
CA GLN A 305 -22.21 -3.41 -8.13
C GLN A 305 -21.03 -3.76 -7.21
N TYR A 306 -19.86 -3.96 -7.81
CA TYR A 306 -18.60 -4.13 -7.09
C TYR A 306 -17.75 -2.86 -7.17
N THR A 307 -17.28 -2.39 -6.01
CA THR A 307 -16.44 -1.18 -5.92
C THR A 307 -14.96 -1.50 -6.16
N CYS A 308 -14.56 -2.77 -6.02
CA CYS A 308 -13.16 -3.19 -6.13
C CYS A 308 -13.03 -4.46 -6.99
N TYR A 309 -11.95 -4.53 -7.76
CA TYR A 309 -11.62 -5.63 -8.66
C TYR A 309 -10.15 -6.05 -8.46
N ARG A 310 -9.83 -7.34 -8.61
CA ARG A 310 -8.47 -7.88 -8.60
C ARG A 310 -7.91 -7.99 -10.02
N GLY A 311 -6.65 -7.58 -10.19
CA GLY A 311 -5.89 -7.68 -11.43
C GLY A 311 -4.85 -6.55 -11.58
N SER A 312 -3.66 -6.88 -12.05
CA SER A 312 -2.64 -5.91 -12.47
C SER A 312 -2.09 -6.33 -13.83
N GLY A 313 -2.52 -5.66 -14.89
CA GLY A 313 -2.09 -5.92 -16.27
C GLY A 313 -3.23 -5.84 -17.29
N ASP A 314 -2.86 -5.75 -18.57
CA ASP A 314 -3.77 -5.55 -19.72
C ASP A 314 -4.66 -6.77 -20.03
N ASP A 315 -4.38 -7.95 -19.46
CA ASP A 315 -5.08 -9.22 -19.75
C ASP A 315 -5.77 -9.88 -18.53
N SER A 316 -5.75 -9.28 -17.33
CA SER A 316 -6.53 -9.79 -16.18
C SER A 316 -7.86 -9.06 -16.07
N ALA A 317 -8.89 -9.57 -16.74
CA ALA A 317 -10.24 -9.02 -16.67
C ALA A 317 -10.75 -8.92 -15.21
N ASN A 318 -10.93 -7.68 -14.72
CA ASN A 318 -11.81 -7.25 -13.62
C ASN A 318 -12.44 -8.38 -12.75
N VAL A 319 -11.64 -9.12 -11.97
CA VAL A 319 -12.20 -10.15 -11.08
C VAL A 319 -12.82 -9.44 -9.88
N ARG A 320 -14.14 -9.52 -9.73
CA ARG A 320 -14.91 -8.90 -8.64
C ARG A 320 -14.33 -9.27 -7.26
N ASP A 321 -13.83 -8.29 -6.50
CA ASP A 321 -13.28 -8.53 -5.16
C ASP A 321 -14.37 -8.40 -4.09
N VAL A 322 -14.87 -9.53 -3.60
CA VAL A 322 -15.93 -9.58 -2.58
C VAL A 322 -15.47 -8.92 -1.27
N ALA A 323 -14.24 -9.16 -0.83
CA ALA A 323 -13.73 -8.70 0.45
C ALA A 323 -13.45 -7.18 0.45
N LEU A 324 -12.76 -6.69 -0.59
CA LEU A 324 -12.50 -5.25 -0.72
C LEU A 324 -13.76 -4.45 -1.01
N THR A 325 -14.71 -5.02 -1.77
CA THR A 325 -16.02 -4.39 -1.95
C THR A 325 -16.78 -4.32 -0.63
N GLY A 326 -16.68 -5.32 0.24
CA GLY A 326 -17.38 -5.36 1.53
C GLY A 326 -17.01 -4.16 2.41
N ILE A 327 -15.73 -3.84 2.52
CA ILE A 327 -15.27 -2.70 3.33
C ILE A 327 -15.49 -1.33 2.68
N ASN A 328 -15.70 -1.27 1.36
CA ASN A 328 -15.82 -0.02 0.59
C ASN A 328 -17.24 0.29 0.10
N CYS A 329 -18.21 -0.59 0.36
CA CYS A 329 -19.62 -0.34 0.06
C CYS A 329 -20.37 0.14 1.30
N VAL A 330 -21.47 0.89 1.12
CA VAL A 330 -22.17 1.54 2.25
C VAL A 330 -22.72 0.51 3.23
N ARG A 331 -23.53 -0.46 2.78
CA ARG A 331 -24.08 -1.47 3.69
C ARG A 331 -23.01 -2.32 4.38
N GLY A 332 -21.88 -2.60 3.73
CA GLY A 332 -20.76 -3.29 4.37
C GLY A 332 -20.02 -2.43 5.40
N ALA A 333 -19.80 -1.14 5.12
CA ALA A 333 -19.25 -0.19 6.09
C ALA A 333 -20.17 0.00 7.31
N VAL A 334 -21.49 -0.03 7.10
CA VAL A 334 -22.49 -0.05 8.18
C VAL A 334 -22.32 -1.30 9.04
N ALA A 335 -22.09 -2.48 8.43
CA ALA A 335 -21.84 -3.70 9.18
C ALA A 335 -20.58 -3.61 10.07
N GLY A 336 -19.52 -2.99 9.57
CA GLY A 336 -18.34 -2.64 10.37
C GLY A 336 -18.67 -1.70 11.53
N ALA A 337 -19.46 -0.65 11.29
CA ALA A 337 -19.89 0.28 12.33
C ALA A 337 -20.77 -0.40 13.40
N VAL A 338 -21.73 -1.23 13.01
CA VAL A 338 -22.56 -2.03 13.93
C VAL A 338 -21.70 -2.97 14.78
N THR A 339 -20.69 -3.62 14.18
CA THR A 339 -19.74 -4.47 14.91
C THR A 339 -19.04 -3.70 16.02
N ILE A 340 -18.53 -2.50 15.72
CA ILE A 340 -17.84 -1.65 16.69
C ILE A 340 -18.79 -1.13 17.78
N LEU A 341 -20.01 -0.72 17.42
CA LEU A 341 -21.01 -0.30 18.41
C LEU A 341 -21.34 -1.43 19.39
N LEU A 342 -21.52 -2.66 18.91
CA LEU A 342 -21.78 -3.83 19.77
C LEU A 342 -20.61 -4.19 20.67
N TRP A 343 -19.35 -3.99 20.23
CA TRP A 343 -18.18 -4.19 21.09
C TRP A 343 -18.13 -3.18 22.23
N ARG A 344 -18.48 -1.92 21.95
CA ARG A 344 -18.32 -0.81 22.91
C ARG A 344 -19.50 -0.63 23.84
N GLN A 345 -20.71 -0.87 23.34
CA GLN A 345 -21.98 -0.71 24.06
C GLN A 345 -22.81 -1.99 23.90
N PRO A 346 -22.40 -3.14 24.46
CA PRO A 346 -23.07 -4.40 24.18
C PRO A 346 -24.53 -4.46 24.67
N GLU A 347 -24.92 -3.59 25.60
CA GLU A 347 -26.31 -3.35 26.02
C GLU A 347 -27.21 -2.87 24.89
N THR A 348 -26.65 -2.34 23.80
CA THR A 348 -27.41 -1.92 22.61
C THR A 348 -27.77 -3.08 21.67
N LEU A 349 -27.44 -4.33 22.04
CA LEU A 349 -27.70 -5.51 21.21
C LEU A 349 -29.14 -5.60 20.72
N ASP A 350 -30.14 -5.50 21.61
CA ASP A 350 -31.55 -5.61 21.23
C ASP A 350 -31.96 -4.56 20.20
N ARG A 351 -31.36 -3.37 20.28
CA ARG A 351 -31.61 -2.26 19.36
C ARG A 351 -30.90 -2.43 18.01
N LEU A 352 -29.68 -2.96 18.00
CA LEU A 352 -28.87 -3.16 16.79
C LEU A 352 -29.19 -4.47 16.07
N LEU A 353 -29.77 -5.46 16.76
CA LEU A 353 -30.04 -6.79 16.24
C LEU A 353 -30.89 -6.79 14.95
N PRO A 354 -31.94 -5.97 14.79
CA PRO A 354 -32.67 -5.89 13.53
C PRO A 354 -31.79 -5.44 12.34
N ALA A 355 -30.86 -4.51 12.55
CA ALA A 355 -29.90 -4.10 11.52
C ALA A 355 -28.89 -5.21 11.23
N ALA A 356 -28.35 -5.86 12.27
CA ALA A 356 -27.45 -7.00 12.13
C ALA A 356 -28.07 -8.13 11.30
N ARG A 357 -29.31 -8.54 11.61
CA ARG A 357 -30.05 -9.57 10.87
C ARG A 357 -30.22 -9.22 9.40
N ARG A 358 -30.53 -7.95 9.10
CA ARG A 358 -30.65 -7.47 7.72
C ARG A 358 -29.34 -7.60 6.96
N LEU A 359 -28.23 -7.15 7.54
CA LEU A 359 -26.91 -7.15 6.90
C LEU A 359 -26.37 -8.58 6.70
N LEU A 360 -26.61 -9.47 7.65
CA LEU A 360 -26.25 -10.90 7.53
C LEU A 360 -27.10 -11.64 6.50
N ALA A 361 -28.31 -11.15 6.23
CA ALA A 361 -29.21 -11.67 5.19
C ALA A 361 -29.12 -10.89 3.86
N ASP A 362 -28.17 -9.95 3.71
CA ASP A 362 -28.11 -9.04 2.55
C ASP A 362 -27.97 -9.81 1.23
N PRO A 363 -28.64 -9.40 0.14
CA PRO A 363 -28.50 -10.10 -1.14
C PRO A 363 -27.11 -9.97 -1.78
N HIS A 364 -26.30 -8.98 -1.38
CA HIS A 364 -24.97 -8.78 -1.97
C HIS A 364 -23.90 -9.58 -1.19
N PRO A 365 -23.10 -10.45 -1.85
CA PRO A 365 -22.13 -11.30 -1.16
C PRO A 365 -21.09 -10.52 -0.37
N SER A 366 -20.63 -9.37 -0.89
CA SER A 366 -19.69 -8.49 -0.15
C SER A 366 -20.25 -7.93 1.15
N VAL A 367 -21.55 -7.66 1.22
CA VAL A 367 -22.16 -7.16 2.45
C VAL A 367 -22.22 -8.28 3.47
N ARG A 368 -22.65 -9.50 3.08
CA ARG A 368 -22.63 -10.67 3.98
C ARG A 368 -21.22 -11.02 4.46
N TYR A 369 -20.24 -10.97 3.55
CA TYR A 369 -18.83 -11.22 3.84
C TYR A 369 -18.35 -10.35 5.01
N GLU A 370 -18.64 -9.04 4.96
CA GLU A 370 -18.25 -8.10 6.01
C GLU A 370 -19.16 -8.21 7.25
N ALA A 371 -20.47 -8.43 7.05
CA ALA A 371 -21.45 -8.53 8.13
C ALA A 371 -21.24 -9.71 9.07
N LEU A 372 -20.55 -10.77 8.63
CA LEU A 372 -20.10 -11.85 9.52
C LEU A 372 -19.28 -11.36 10.72
N GLY A 373 -18.64 -10.18 10.62
CA GLY A 373 -17.97 -9.52 11.74
C GLY A 373 -18.88 -9.23 12.94
N VAL A 374 -20.16 -8.98 12.69
CA VAL A 374 -21.18 -8.67 13.70
C VAL A 374 -21.40 -9.85 14.66
N CYS A 375 -21.16 -11.09 14.21
CA CYS A 375 -21.32 -12.27 15.05
C CYS A 375 -20.27 -12.37 16.17
N LEU A 376 -19.11 -11.72 16.02
CA LEU A 376 -18.03 -11.77 17.04
C LEU A 376 -18.39 -11.06 18.36
N PRO A 377 -18.88 -9.80 18.38
CA PRO A 377 -19.35 -9.21 19.63
C PRO A 377 -20.61 -9.89 20.17
N ILE A 378 -21.49 -10.39 19.31
CA ILE A 378 -22.68 -11.17 19.73
C ILE A 378 -22.25 -12.45 20.45
N TRP A 379 -21.21 -13.14 19.98
CA TRP A 379 -20.69 -14.38 20.57
C TRP A 379 -20.33 -14.23 22.05
N ILE A 380 -19.85 -13.05 22.46
CA ILE A 380 -19.53 -12.76 23.87
C ILE A 380 -20.79 -12.72 24.75
N ARG A 381 -21.95 -12.39 24.18
CA ARG A 381 -23.23 -12.23 24.90
C ARG A 381 -24.14 -13.44 24.76
N ASP A 382 -24.32 -13.92 23.53
CA ASP A 382 -25.15 -15.07 23.19
C ASP A 382 -24.48 -15.88 22.08
N ARG A 383 -23.84 -16.99 22.51
CA ARG A 383 -23.09 -17.89 21.63
C ARG A 383 -23.98 -18.58 20.60
N ASN A 384 -25.17 -19.02 21.01
CA ASN A 384 -26.10 -19.72 20.14
C ASN A 384 -26.65 -18.78 19.07
N LEU A 385 -27.01 -17.55 19.47
CA LEU A 385 -27.46 -16.53 18.52
C LEU A 385 -26.36 -16.17 17.52
N ALA A 386 -25.12 -15.98 17.98
CA ALA A 386 -24.00 -15.64 17.10
C ALA A 386 -23.74 -16.72 16.03
N VAL A 387 -23.68 -17.98 16.43
CA VAL A 387 -23.45 -19.09 15.50
C VAL A 387 -24.66 -19.26 14.57
N GLY A 388 -25.88 -19.24 15.09
CA GLY A 388 -27.09 -19.35 14.26
C GLY A 388 -27.19 -18.25 13.21
N LEU A 389 -26.83 -17.01 13.56
CA LEU A 389 -26.76 -15.88 12.64
C LEU A 389 -25.66 -16.06 11.58
N ALA A 390 -24.47 -16.53 11.97
CA ALA A 390 -23.39 -16.79 11.02
C ALA A 390 -23.73 -17.91 10.04
N VAL A 391 -24.35 -19.00 10.53
CA VAL A 391 -24.81 -20.12 9.70
C VAL A 391 -25.80 -19.63 8.65
N ALA A 392 -26.82 -18.86 9.06
CA ALA A 392 -27.80 -18.28 8.12
C ALA A 392 -27.16 -17.34 7.10
N ALA A 393 -26.14 -16.56 7.50
CA ALA A 393 -25.40 -15.72 6.56
C ALA A 393 -24.65 -16.56 5.50
N CYS A 394 -24.11 -17.70 5.90
CA CYS A 394 -23.38 -18.64 5.05
C CYS A 394 -24.27 -19.44 4.08
N GLU A 395 -25.60 -19.36 4.19
CA GLU A 395 -26.53 -19.98 3.22
C GLU A 395 -26.52 -19.28 1.84
N HIS A 396 -25.84 -18.14 1.70
CA HIS A 396 -25.68 -17.45 0.43
C HIS A 396 -25.04 -18.36 -0.64
N GLU A 397 -25.47 -18.25 -1.90
CA GLU A 397 -25.02 -19.13 -3.00
C GLU A 397 -23.56 -18.90 -3.42
N ASP A 398 -23.08 -17.67 -3.31
CA ASP A 398 -21.69 -17.30 -3.59
C ASP A 398 -20.74 -17.76 -2.47
N ASP A 399 -19.94 -18.79 -2.74
CA ASP A 399 -18.98 -19.37 -1.80
C ASP A 399 -17.92 -18.38 -1.30
N ARG A 400 -17.66 -17.27 -2.02
CA ARG A 400 -16.68 -16.26 -1.59
C ARG A 400 -17.06 -15.64 -0.25
N VAL A 401 -18.33 -15.67 0.15
CA VAL A 401 -18.81 -15.29 1.49
C VAL A 401 -18.15 -16.14 2.58
N LEU A 402 -17.97 -17.44 2.32
CA LEU A 402 -17.36 -18.40 3.25
C LEU A 402 -15.85 -18.13 3.42
N GLY A 403 -15.24 -17.38 2.51
CA GLY A 403 -13.86 -16.92 2.61
C GLY A 403 -13.63 -15.84 3.69
N SER A 404 -14.69 -15.36 4.35
CA SER A 404 -14.63 -14.27 5.31
C SER A 404 -13.61 -14.49 6.43
N ARG A 405 -12.78 -13.47 6.66
CA ARG A 405 -11.86 -13.42 7.81
C ARG A 405 -12.62 -13.52 9.14
N TRP A 406 -13.85 -13.02 9.17
CA TRP A 406 -14.70 -13.01 10.36
C TRP A 406 -15.27 -14.40 10.65
N LEU A 407 -15.73 -15.12 9.62
CA LEU A 407 -16.15 -16.51 9.74
C LEU A 407 -15.01 -17.40 10.22
N ASN A 408 -13.81 -17.22 9.66
CA ASN A 408 -12.62 -17.97 10.09
C ASN A 408 -12.35 -17.82 11.59
N ARG A 409 -12.42 -16.58 12.11
CA ARG A 409 -12.27 -16.32 13.56
C ARG A 409 -13.41 -16.94 14.36
N LEU A 410 -14.65 -16.85 13.89
CA LEU A 410 -15.79 -17.44 14.58
C LEU A 410 -15.69 -18.97 14.67
N ILE A 411 -15.30 -19.66 13.59
CA ILE A 411 -15.07 -21.11 13.61
C ILE A 411 -14.00 -21.45 14.65
N ALA A 412 -12.88 -20.72 14.67
CA ALA A 412 -11.82 -20.92 15.67
C ALA A 412 -12.35 -20.84 17.10
N HIS A 413 -13.23 -19.89 17.41
CA HIS A 413 -13.81 -19.70 18.74
C HIS A 413 -14.94 -20.66 19.10
N SER A 414 -15.68 -21.17 18.10
CA SER A 414 -16.94 -21.88 18.32
C SER A 414 -16.89 -23.37 18.00
N ARG A 415 -15.87 -23.86 17.27
CA ARG A 415 -15.79 -25.27 16.86
C ARG A 415 -15.88 -26.26 18.01
N MET A 416 -15.27 -25.97 19.15
CA MET A 416 -15.29 -26.85 20.33
C MET A 416 -16.68 -27.00 20.99
N THR A 417 -17.63 -26.11 20.70
CA THR A 417 -18.95 -26.08 21.36
C THR A 417 -20.12 -26.16 20.39
N HIS A 418 -19.93 -25.79 19.13
CA HIS A 418 -20.99 -25.70 18.11
C HIS A 418 -20.62 -26.46 16.83
N LEU A 419 -19.70 -27.43 16.89
CA LEU A 419 -19.18 -28.14 15.72
C LEU A 419 -20.30 -28.64 14.80
N ALA A 420 -21.35 -29.26 15.35
CA ALA A 420 -22.45 -29.82 14.58
C ALA A 420 -23.12 -28.81 13.63
N GLN A 421 -23.23 -27.53 14.03
CA GLN A 421 -23.79 -26.48 13.18
C GLN A 421 -22.80 -25.98 12.12
N LEU A 422 -21.50 -26.13 12.38
CA LEU A 422 -20.42 -25.69 11.50
C LEU A 422 -20.01 -26.77 10.49
N LEU A 423 -20.28 -28.06 10.76
CA LEU A 423 -19.87 -29.15 9.88
C LEU A 423 -20.30 -28.93 8.42
N PRO A 424 -21.57 -28.59 8.10
CA PRO A 424 -21.98 -28.38 6.70
C PRO A 424 -21.25 -27.21 6.03
N ILE A 425 -20.89 -26.18 6.79
CA ILE A 425 -20.18 -25.01 6.29
C ILE A 425 -18.73 -25.38 5.97
N ILE A 426 -18.03 -26.06 6.88
CA ILE A 426 -16.65 -26.51 6.69
C ILE A 426 -16.56 -27.46 5.49
N GLU A 427 -17.53 -28.37 5.37
CA GLU A 427 -17.63 -29.31 4.26
C GLU A 427 -17.84 -28.59 2.92
N ARG A 428 -18.75 -27.61 2.87
CA ARG A 428 -18.97 -26.77 1.68
C ARG A 428 -17.72 -25.96 1.34
N MET A 429 -17.07 -25.36 2.34
CA MET A 429 -15.83 -24.61 2.14
C MET A 429 -14.77 -25.49 1.47
N ALA A 430 -14.52 -26.69 2.01
CA ALA A 430 -13.49 -27.60 1.51
C ALA A 430 -13.73 -28.01 0.05
N ARG A 431 -14.99 -28.07 -0.41
CA ARG A 431 -15.36 -28.43 -1.78
C ARG A 431 -15.58 -27.25 -2.73
N SER A 432 -15.36 -26.02 -2.25
CA SER A 432 -15.58 -24.82 -3.05
C SER A 432 -14.65 -24.77 -4.27
N ALA A 433 -15.13 -24.19 -5.37
CA ALA A 433 -14.28 -23.88 -6.52
C ALA A 433 -13.39 -22.64 -6.29
N GLU A 434 -13.63 -21.89 -5.21
CA GLU A 434 -12.82 -20.72 -4.85
C GLU A 434 -11.58 -21.16 -4.06
N ASP A 435 -10.39 -20.97 -4.62
CA ASP A 435 -9.12 -21.43 -4.06
C ASP A 435 -8.94 -21.06 -2.58
N VAL A 436 -9.15 -19.78 -2.23
CA VAL A 436 -9.01 -19.29 -0.85
C VAL A 436 -10.03 -19.93 0.11
N VAL A 437 -11.21 -20.28 -0.39
CA VAL A 437 -12.28 -20.90 0.41
C VAL A 437 -11.97 -22.38 0.64
N SER A 438 -11.56 -23.09 -0.41
CA SER A 438 -11.20 -24.50 -0.34
C SER A 438 -9.96 -24.78 0.51
N GLU A 439 -8.95 -23.90 0.47
CA GLU A 439 -7.78 -23.97 1.35
C GLU A 439 -8.20 -23.87 2.83
N LYS A 440 -8.98 -22.84 3.19
CA LYS A 440 -9.47 -22.68 4.57
C LYS A 440 -10.39 -23.80 5.00
N GLY A 441 -11.26 -24.28 4.10
CA GLY A 441 -12.17 -25.39 4.38
C GLY A 441 -11.42 -26.68 4.65
N ALA A 442 -10.42 -27.01 3.84
CA ALA A 442 -9.55 -28.16 4.05
C ALA A 442 -8.76 -28.05 5.36
N ALA A 443 -8.27 -26.86 5.71
CA ALA A 443 -7.62 -26.63 6.99
C ALA A 443 -8.57 -26.90 8.17
N TRP A 444 -9.80 -26.36 8.15
CA TRP A 444 -10.77 -26.61 9.22
C TRP A 444 -11.22 -28.06 9.30
N ALA A 445 -11.43 -28.71 8.15
CA ALA A 445 -11.76 -30.14 8.10
C ALA A 445 -10.65 -30.98 8.73
N THR A 446 -9.38 -30.66 8.41
CA THR A 446 -8.21 -31.33 8.96
C THR A 446 -8.07 -31.10 10.46
N ALA A 447 -8.27 -29.88 10.94
CA ALA A 447 -8.26 -29.59 12.38
C ALA A 447 -9.33 -30.42 13.12
N CYS A 448 -10.57 -30.48 12.61
CA CYS A 448 -11.64 -31.26 13.24
C CYS A 448 -11.38 -32.78 13.20
N TRP A 449 -10.67 -33.26 12.18
CA TRP A 449 -10.22 -34.65 12.08
C TRP A 449 -9.12 -34.99 13.09
N LEU A 450 -8.16 -34.09 13.25
CA LEU A 450 -7.08 -34.25 14.23
C LEU A 450 -7.63 -34.24 15.65
N ASP A 451 -8.50 -33.25 15.96
CA ASP A 451 -9.15 -33.05 17.26
C ASP A 451 -9.96 -34.31 17.66
N ASP A 452 -11.01 -34.68 16.89
CA ASP A 452 -11.98 -35.71 17.32
C ASP A 452 -12.36 -36.72 16.21
N GLY A 453 -11.62 -36.76 15.09
CA GLY A 453 -11.83 -37.74 14.01
C GLY A 453 -12.98 -37.45 13.04
N HIS A 454 -13.61 -36.26 13.13
CA HIS A 454 -14.59 -35.83 12.15
C HIS A 454 -13.97 -35.68 10.76
N PHE A 455 -14.75 -35.75 9.69
CA PHE A 455 -14.27 -35.50 8.31
C PHE A 455 -13.18 -36.42 7.76
N GLY A 456 -12.92 -37.60 8.33
CA GLY A 456 -11.86 -38.51 7.86
C GLY A 456 -11.85 -38.73 6.33
N GLU A 457 -13.00 -39.08 5.73
CA GLU A 457 -13.11 -39.25 4.27
C GLU A 457 -12.89 -37.95 3.48
N LEU A 458 -13.37 -36.82 4.01
CA LEU A 458 -13.20 -35.50 3.38
C LEU A 458 -11.72 -35.08 3.40
N VAL A 459 -11.01 -35.31 4.51
CA VAL A 459 -9.57 -35.01 4.62
C VAL A 459 -8.77 -35.86 3.64
N GLU A 460 -9.05 -37.15 3.50
CA GLU A 460 -8.41 -37.99 2.49
C GLU A 460 -8.69 -37.50 1.06
N SER A 461 -9.93 -37.06 0.78
CA SER A 461 -10.26 -36.42 -0.49
C SER A 461 -9.47 -35.12 -0.72
N CYS A 462 -9.28 -34.29 0.31
CA CYS A 462 -8.51 -33.05 0.22
C CYS A 462 -7.01 -33.32 0.00
N ARG A 463 -6.46 -34.37 0.63
CA ARG A 463 -5.06 -34.80 0.44
C ARG A 463 -4.75 -35.25 -0.98
N ALA A 464 -5.73 -35.84 -1.66
CA ALA A 464 -5.63 -36.22 -3.08
C ALA A 464 -6.20 -35.16 -4.04
N GLY A 465 -6.65 -34.02 -3.51
CA GLY A 465 -7.45 -33.03 -4.22
C GLY A 465 -6.65 -31.93 -4.89
N THR A 466 -7.27 -30.76 -5.00
CA THR A 466 -6.67 -29.58 -5.63
C THR A 466 -5.50 -29.04 -4.81
N LYS A 467 -4.61 -28.25 -5.44
CA LYS A 467 -3.50 -27.60 -4.74
C LYS A 467 -3.96 -26.80 -3.51
N PRO A 468 -4.99 -25.93 -3.58
CA PRO A 468 -5.51 -25.21 -2.42
C PRO A 468 -5.93 -26.13 -1.27
N GLN A 469 -6.61 -27.26 -1.55
CA GLN A 469 -6.99 -28.22 -0.52
C GLN A 469 -5.77 -28.82 0.19
N ARG A 470 -4.74 -29.21 -0.57
CA ARG A 470 -3.50 -29.77 0.00
C ARG A 470 -2.72 -28.73 0.81
N LEU A 471 -2.71 -27.46 0.39
CA LEU A 471 -2.17 -26.35 1.18
C LEU A 471 -2.90 -26.20 2.52
N GLY A 472 -4.24 -26.30 2.51
CA GLY A 472 -5.05 -26.25 3.72
C GLY A 472 -4.77 -27.40 4.68
N VAL A 473 -4.64 -28.63 4.17
CA VAL A 473 -4.24 -29.80 4.97
C VAL A 473 -2.85 -29.58 5.58
N ALA A 474 -1.89 -29.09 4.81
CA ALA A 474 -0.54 -28.79 5.30
C ALA A 474 -0.56 -27.76 6.43
N ASP A 475 -1.28 -26.65 6.26
CA ASP A 475 -1.41 -25.59 7.27
C ASP A 475 -1.94 -26.11 8.61
N ALA A 476 -3.07 -26.82 8.58
CA ALA A 476 -3.67 -27.34 9.80
C ALA A 476 -2.76 -28.38 10.48
N THR A 477 -2.14 -29.25 9.69
CA THR A 477 -1.35 -30.37 10.23
C THR A 477 -0.06 -29.89 10.88
N PHE A 478 0.68 -28.96 10.25
CA PHE A 478 1.90 -28.45 10.90
C PHE A 478 1.57 -27.61 12.14
N GLN A 479 0.48 -26.85 12.13
CA GLN A 479 0.06 -26.08 13.30
C GLN A 479 -0.30 -26.99 14.46
N CYS A 480 -1.12 -28.02 14.25
CA CYS A 480 -1.44 -29.00 15.28
C CYS A 480 -0.17 -29.69 15.82
N PHE A 481 0.72 -30.15 14.94
CA PHE A 481 1.98 -30.77 15.36
C PHE A 481 2.82 -29.82 16.22
N ALA A 482 3.01 -28.57 15.80
CA ALA A 482 3.84 -27.60 16.53
C ALA A 482 3.31 -27.28 17.95
N HIS A 483 2.00 -27.39 18.17
CA HIS A 483 1.40 -27.24 19.50
C HIS A 483 1.47 -28.53 20.35
N GLY A 484 1.98 -29.63 19.81
CA GLY A 484 2.04 -30.93 20.46
C GLY A 484 0.75 -31.74 20.36
N ASP A 485 -0.20 -31.33 19.52
CA ASP A 485 -1.50 -31.97 19.38
C ASP A 485 -1.48 -33.05 18.29
N ALA A 486 -2.05 -34.22 18.62
CA ALA A 486 -2.24 -35.34 17.69
C ALA A 486 -0.98 -35.72 16.87
N THR A 487 0.21 -35.60 17.47
CA THR A 487 1.51 -35.75 16.76
C THR A 487 1.63 -37.08 16.02
N GLU A 488 1.12 -38.17 16.58
CA GLU A 488 1.07 -39.50 15.94
C GLU A 488 0.24 -39.52 14.64
N LYS A 489 -0.85 -38.74 14.57
CA LYS A 489 -1.66 -38.59 13.33
C LYS A 489 -1.00 -37.61 12.35
N CYS A 490 -0.41 -36.55 12.87
CA CYS A 490 0.22 -35.49 12.06
C CYS A 490 1.46 -35.97 11.31
N GLY A 491 2.31 -36.78 11.94
CA GLY A 491 3.58 -37.26 11.38
C GLY A 491 3.43 -37.87 9.97
N PRO A 492 2.63 -38.94 9.78
CA PRO A 492 2.43 -39.56 8.48
C PRO A 492 1.88 -38.60 7.40
N VAL A 493 1.06 -37.63 7.80
CA VAL A 493 0.50 -36.63 6.88
C VAL A 493 1.59 -35.66 6.43
N LEU A 494 2.40 -35.14 7.35
CA LEU A 494 3.53 -34.24 7.03
C LEU A 494 4.60 -34.95 6.20
N THR A 495 4.98 -36.19 6.55
CA THR A 495 5.92 -37.01 5.78
C THR A 495 5.48 -37.20 4.32
N ALA A 496 4.18 -37.34 4.08
CA ALA A 496 3.62 -37.40 2.72
C ALA A 496 3.68 -36.03 2.01
N LEU A 497 3.33 -34.95 2.71
CA LEU A 497 3.33 -33.59 2.15
C LEU A 497 4.74 -33.07 1.80
N PHE A 498 5.77 -33.49 2.53
CA PHE A 498 7.17 -33.21 2.15
C PHE A 498 7.56 -33.84 0.80
N ARG A 499 6.76 -34.78 0.30
CA ARG A 499 6.93 -35.44 -0.99
C ARG A 499 5.82 -35.08 -1.99
N ASP A 500 5.06 -34.02 -1.71
CA ASP A 500 4.02 -33.55 -2.64
C ASP A 500 4.63 -33.18 -3.99
N PRO A 501 3.97 -33.47 -5.13
CA PRO A 501 4.47 -33.07 -6.43
C PRO A 501 4.62 -31.55 -6.60
N ASP A 502 3.83 -30.74 -5.89
CA ASP A 502 3.88 -29.28 -5.96
C ASP A 502 4.82 -28.69 -4.89
N SER A 503 5.79 -27.88 -5.33
CA SER A 503 6.79 -27.28 -4.43
C SER A 503 6.21 -26.30 -3.43
N GLU A 504 5.08 -25.66 -3.72
CA GLU A 504 4.43 -24.74 -2.77
C GLU A 504 3.79 -25.51 -1.62
N VAL A 505 3.22 -26.69 -1.88
CA VAL A 505 2.68 -27.58 -0.84
C VAL A 505 3.81 -28.10 0.05
N ARG A 506 4.92 -28.52 -0.56
CA ARG A 506 6.13 -28.93 0.17
C ARG A 506 6.65 -27.81 1.07
N SER A 507 6.83 -26.61 0.52
CA SER A 507 7.25 -25.41 1.26
C SER A 507 6.28 -25.07 2.38
N ARG A 508 4.96 -25.24 2.17
CA ARG A 508 3.97 -24.97 3.22
C ARG A 508 4.10 -25.92 4.40
N ALA A 509 4.24 -27.21 4.15
CA ALA A 509 4.46 -28.20 5.21
C ALA A 509 5.79 -27.94 5.95
N ALA A 510 6.84 -27.53 5.22
CA ALA A 510 8.17 -27.25 5.78
C ALA A 510 8.19 -26.09 6.79
N ARG A 511 7.19 -25.19 6.77
CA ARG A 511 7.05 -24.10 7.77
C ARG A 511 6.96 -24.59 9.21
N LEU A 512 6.71 -25.88 9.41
CA LEU A 512 6.79 -26.56 10.70
C LEU A 512 8.08 -26.21 11.46
N PHE A 513 9.24 -26.30 10.81
CA PHE A 513 10.54 -26.15 11.50
C PHE A 513 10.88 -24.70 11.88
N GLY A 514 10.11 -23.74 11.37
CA GLY A 514 10.15 -22.34 11.80
C GLY A 514 9.23 -22.02 12.97
N GLN A 515 8.49 -23.00 13.52
CA GLN A 515 7.61 -22.76 14.68
C GLN A 515 8.40 -22.81 15.99
N ASP A 516 8.11 -21.87 16.89
CA ASP A 516 8.73 -21.81 18.21
C ASP A 516 8.44 -23.09 19.01
N GLY A 517 9.48 -23.67 19.61
CA GLY A 517 9.37 -24.87 20.46
C GLY A 517 9.14 -26.19 19.73
N VAL A 518 9.06 -26.19 18.38
CA VAL A 518 8.78 -27.42 17.62
C VAL A 518 9.80 -28.52 17.87
N PHE A 519 11.06 -28.17 18.11
CA PHE A 519 12.12 -29.16 18.33
C PHE A 519 12.01 -29.91 19.66
N ASP A 520 11.21 -29.40 20.61
CA ASP A 520 10.91 -30.06 21.87
C ASP A 520 9.69 -31.01 21.77
N VAL A 521 8.92 -30.94 20.67
CA VAL A 521 7.74 -31.77 20.44
C VAL A 521 8.12 -33.22 20.14
N SER A 522 7.39 -34.16 20.73
CA SER A 522 7.56 -35.60 20.49
C SER A 522 7.29 -35.94 19.02
N GLY A 523 8.20 -36.72 18.40
CA GLY A 523 8.13 -37.07 16.98
C GLY A 523 8.84 -36.09 16.04
N SER A 524 9.34 -34.94 16.56
CA SER A 524 9.95 -33.91 15.71
C SER A 524 11.27 -34.37 15.10
N ALA A 525 12.05 -35.18 15.81
CA ALA A 525 13.35 -35.65 15.33
C ALA A 525 13.21 -36.65 14.17
N GLU A 526 12.25 -37.57 14.30
CA GLU A 526 11.87 -38.50 13.24
C GLU A 526 11.37 -37.73 12.01
N LEU A 527 10.51 -36.74 12.22
CA LEU A 527 9.93 -35.95 11.14
C LEU A 527 10.98 -35.07 10.43
N ALA A 528 11.95 -34.52 11.17
CA ALA A 528 13.08 -33.80 10.60
C ALA A 528 13.96 -34.73 9.74
N THR A 529 14.16 -35.97 10.17
CA THR A 529 14.89 -36.99 9.37
C THR A 529 14.13 -37.32 8.08
N ASP A 530 12.81 -37.47 8.16
CA ASP A 530 11.94 -37.69 7.00
C ASP A 530 11.97 -36.50 6.02
N PHE A 531 12.01 -35.27 6.54
CA PHE A 531 12.11 -34.05 5.76
C PHE A 531 13.43 -33.97 4.99
N VAL A 532 14.57 -34.18 5.66
CA VAL A 532 15.90 -34.19 5.02
C VAL A 532 15.97 -35.22 3.88
N SER A 533 15.24 -36.33 4.02
CA SER A 533 15.15 -37.39 3.02
C SER A 533 14.11 -37.14 1.91
N SER A 534 13.57 -35.92 1.81
CA SER A 534 12.48 -35.57 0.88
C SER A 534 12.89 -34.48 -0.11
N PRO A 535 12.15 -34.31 -1.23
CA PRO A 535 12.35 -33.17 -2.12
C PRO A 535 12.16 -31.80 -1.44
N ALA A 536 11.36 -31.72 -0.36
CA ALA A 536 11.13 -30.46 0.34
C ALA A 536 12.39 -29.87 0.99
N PHE A 537 13.34 -30.71 1.42
CA PHE A 537 14.61 -30.22 1.96
C PHE A 537 15.48 -29.55 0.89
N LEU A 538 15.46 -30.06 -0.35
CA LEU A 538 16.16 -29.44 -1.47
C LEU A 538 15.52 -28.08 -1.84
N ASP A 539 14.21 -27.96 -1.59
CA ASP A 539 13.48 -26.71 -1.82
C ASP A 539 13.68 -25.66 -0.72
N ASP A 540 14.19 -25.98 0.47
CA ASP A 540 14.51 -25.00 1.51
C ASP A 540 15.34 -25.67 2.62
N VAL A 541 16.65 -25.60 2.49
CA VAL A 541 17.59 -26.20 3.45
C VAL A 541 17.63 -25.37 4.74
N ASP A 542 17.73 -24.06 4.59
CA ASP A 542 17.90 -23.11 5.69
C ASP A 542 16.69 -23.12 6.63
N GLY A 543 15.49 -23.38 6.11
CA GLY A 543 14.25 -23.51 6.88
C GLY A 543 14.30 -24.53 8.02
N LEU A 544 15.16 -25.56 7.95
CA LEU A 544 15.42 -26.48 9.06
C LEU A 544 16.74 -26.16 9.77
N LEU A 545 17.82 -25.95 9.04
CA LEU A 545 19.16 -25.90 9.64
C LEU A 545 19.38 -24.66 10.50
N TYR A 546 18.88 -23.50 10.09
CA TYR A 546 19.03 -22.28 10.88
C TYR A 546 18.29 -22.40 12.22
N PRO A 547 16.97 -22.70 12.27
CA PRO A 547 16.29 -22.89 13.55
C PRO A 547 16.90 -23.99 14.43
N LEU A 548 17.37 -25.09 13.84
CA LEU A 548 18.00 -26.18 14.59
C LEU A 548 19.37 -25.77 15.15
N SER A 549 20.13 -24.94 14.44
CA SER A 549 21.42 -24.41 14.92
C SER A 549 21.26 -23.50 16.14
N GLU A 550 20.16 -22.74 16.19
CA GLU A 550 19.78 -21.87 17.31
C GLU A 550 19.09 -22.63 18.47
N TYR A 551 18.65 -23.87 18.23
CA TYR A 551 18.01 -24.69 19.26
C TYR A 551 18.98 -25.03 20.39
N THR A 552 18.62 -24.66 21.63
CA THR A 552 19.46 -24.83 22.82
C THR A 552 19.19 -26.12 23.62
N GLY A 553 18.20 -26.91 23.22
CA GLY A 553 17.86 -28.17 23.89
C GLY A 553 18.75 -29.35 23.48
N ASP A 554 18.23 -30.56 23.68
CA ASP A 554 18.98 -31.81 23.47
C ASP A 554 19.14 -32.12 21.97
N ILE A 555 20.25 -31.65 21.42
CA ILE A 555 20.57 -31.80 20.00
C ILE A 555 20.77 -33.26 19.57
N THR A 556 21.00 -34.17 20.53
CA THR A 556 21.35 -35.56 20.22
C THR A 556 20.18 -36.36 19.66
N ARG A 557 18.95 -35.91 19.95
CA ARG A 557 17.73 -36.41 19.32
C ARG A 557 17.78 -36.25 17.80
N TYR A 558 18.46 -35.21 17.30
CA TYR A 558 18.57 -34.87 15.88
C TYR A 558 19.85 -35.41 15.23
N THR A 559 20.55 -36.36 15.87
CA THR A 559 21.80 -36.92 15.33
C THR A 559 21.63 -37.42 13.88
N GLN A 560 20.59 -38.22 13.61
CA GLN A 560 20.37 -38.74 12.25
C GLN A 560 20.05 -37.63 11.26
N THR A 561 19.20 -36.67 11.64
CA THR A 561 18.87 -35.48 10.85
C THR A 561 20.12 -34.70 10.44
N ILE A 562 20.99 -34.40 11.40
CA ILE A 562 22.20 -33.60 11.18
C ILE A 562 23.15 -34.35 10.24
N LEU A 563 23.41 -35.63 10.51
CA LEU A 563 24.29 -36.45 9.67
C LEU A 563 23.76 -36.56 8.23
N ALA A 564 22.44 -36.76 8.05
CA ALA A 564 21.82 -36.85 6.74
C ALA A 564 21.86 -35.51 5.98
N ALA A 565 21.65 -34.39 6.68
CA ALA A 565 21.72 -33.05 6.09
C ALA A 565 23.16 -32.74 5.63
N SER A 566 24.17 -33.10 6.43
CA SER A 566 25.58 -32.96 6.03
C SER A 566 25.92 -33.78 4.79
N ASP A 567 25.40 -35.02 4.69
CA ASP A 567 25.62 -35.88 3.53
C ASP A 567 24.95 -35.30 2.27
N ALA A 568 23.72 -34.75 2.38
CA ALA A 568 23.03 -34.08 1.27
C ALA A 568 23.74 -32.80 0.80
N LEU A 569 24.23 -31.98 1.75
CA LEU A 569 25.00 -30.77 1.45
C LEU A 569 26.34 -31.05 0.78
N SER A 570 26.99 -32.15 1.18
CA SER A 570 28.27 -32.57 0.60
C SER A 570 28.12 -33.24 -0.77
N ALA A 571 26.90 -33.53 -1.21
CA ALA A 571 26.61 -34.22 -2.46
C ALA A 571 25.79 -33.33 -3.41
N SER A 572 24.46 -33.47 -3.37
CA SER A 572 23.56 -32.87 -4.36
C SER A 572 23.45 -31.35 -4.29
N LEU A 573 23.79 -30.75 -3.15
CA LEU A 573 23.65 -29.31 -2.90
C LEU A 573 24.99 -28.57 -2.81
N ALA A 574 26.11 -29.25 -3.06
CA ALA A 574 27.43 -28.66 -2.83
C ALA A 574 27.66 -27.40 -3.68
N ASP A 575 27.21 -27.39 -4.93
CA ASP A 575 27.32 -26.23 -5.81
C ASP A 575 26.43 -25.06 -5.33
N ASP A 576 25.21 -25.34 -4.90
CA ASP A 576 24.26 -24.35 -4.38
C ASP A 576 24.79 -23.61 -3.14
N THR A 577 25.54 -24.31 -2.29
CA THR A 577 26.14 -23.69 -1.09
C THR A 577 27.35 -22.79 -1.40
N ARG A 578 27.93 -22.89 -2.61
CA ARG A 578 29.08 -22.07 -3.02
C ARG A 578 28.66 -20.76 -3.68
N ASP A 579 27.43 -20.67 -4.17
CA ASP A 579 26.89 -19.45 -4.75
C ASP A 579 26.28 -18.58 -3.64
N LEU A 580 26.97 -17.48 -3.29
CA LEU A 580 26.51 -16.50 -2.30
C LEU A 580 25.18 -15.83 -2.66
N ARG A 581 24.71 -15.95 -3.91
CA ARG A 581 23.41 -15.44 -4.36
C ARG A 581 22.30 -16.46 -4.21
N HIS A 582 22.66 -17.73 -3.98
CA HIS A 582 21.70 -18.79 -3.72
C HIS A 582 21.26 -18.75 -2.27
N ARG A 583 20.01 -19.13 -2.01
CA ARG A 583 19.44 -19.12 -0.65
C ARG A 583 20.17 -20.06 0.31
N ASN A 584 20.78 -21.15 -0.19
CA ASN A 584 21.50 -22.15 0.61
C ASN A 584 22.96 -21.74 0.88
N ALA A 585 23.37 -20.50 0.59
CA ALA A 585 24.75 -20.06 0.76
C ALA A 585 25.23 -20.18 2.22
N PHE A 586 24.32 -20.01 3.18
CA PHE A 586 24.66 -20.08 4.59
C PHE A 586 24.68 -21.51 5.10
N ALA A 587 23.81 -22.41 4.62
CA ALA A 587 23.61 -23.80 5.09
C ALA A 587 24.86 -24.57 5.57
N GLY A 588 26.02 -24.35 4.92
CA GLY A 588 27.30 -24.92 5.34
C GLY A 588 27.69 -24.51 6.77
N LYS A 589 27.54 -23.22 7.12
CA LYS A 589 27.83 -22.69 8.45
C LYS A 589 26.92 -23.30 9.51
N GLU A 590 25.61 -23.36 9.28
CA GLU A 590 24.65 -23.91 10.25
C GLU A 590 24.93 -25.40 10.50
N VAL A 591 25.15 -26.19 9.45
CA VAL A 591 25.43 -27.63 9.63
C VAL A 591 26.78 -27.87 10.33
N SER A 592 27.78 -27.00 10.13
CA SER A 592 29.05 -27.10 10.86
C SER A 592 28.90 -26.79 12.35
N ILE A 593 28.07 -25.81 12.72
CA ILE A 593 27.73 -25.55 14.13
C ILE A 593 27.07 -26.80 14.74
N LEU A 594 26.15 -27.43 14.00
CA LEU A 594 25.45 -28.64 14.45
C LEU A 594 26.39 -29.85 14.60
N LEU A 595 27.30 -30.07 13.64
CA LEU A 595 28.31 -31.13 13.71
C LEU A 595 29.28 -30.93 14.87
N LEU A 596 29.72 -29.68 15.13
CA LEU A 596 30.59 -29.38 16.27
C LEU A 596 29.92 -29.72 17.60
N ARG A 597 28.67 -29.29 17.79
CA ARG A 597 27.89 -29.59 19.00
C ARG A 597 27.69 -31.10 19.20
N LEU A 598 27.43 -31.86 18.13
CA LEU A 598 27.34 -33.32 18.20
C LEU A 598 28.68 -33.97 18.53
N TYR A 599 29.78 -33.47 17.96
CA TYR A 599 31.12 -33.96 18.24
C TYR A 599 31.51 -33.73 19.70
N GLU A 600 31.27 -32.54 20.25
CA GLU A 600 31.52 -32.21 21.65
C GLU A 600 30.76 -33.15 22.59
N TYR A 601 29.47 -33.38 22.32
CA TYR A 601 28.67 -34.36 23.06
C TYR A 601 29.26 -35.77 23.00
N ALA A 602 29.65 -36.22 21.79
CA ALA A 602 30.24 -37.54 21.58
C ALA A 602 31.61 -37.68 22.28
N TYR A 603 32.37 -36.59 22.34
CA TYR A 603 33.65 -36.50 23.05
C TYR A 603 33.47 -36.68 24.56
N GLU A 604 32.55 -35.93 25.17
CA GLU A 604 32.25 -36.02 26.61
C GLU A 604 31.83 -37.43 27.03
N ARG A 605 31.09 -38.14 26.17
CA ARG A 605 30.60 -39.50 26.42
C ARG A 605 31.53 -40.61 25.96
N ARG A 606 32.68 -40.27 25.35
CA ARG A 606 33.63 -41.25 24.77
C ARG A 606 32.99 -42.15 23.70
N ASP A 607 32.02 -41.63 22.95
CA ASP A 607 31.46 -42.31 21.78
C ASP A 607 32.35 -42.06 20.55
N GLN A 608 33.34 -42.92 20.38
CA GLN A 608 34.29 -42.82 19.27
C GLN A 608 33.62 -42.97 17.90
N THR A 609 32.52 -43.72 17.83
CA THR A 609 31.81 -43.98 16.57
C THR A 609 31.17 -42.71 16.07
N LEU A 610 30.43 -42.01 16.95
CA LEU A 610 29.80 -40.74 16.60
C LEU A 610 30.82 -39.62 16.34
N GLN A 611 31.92 -39.58 17.11
CA GLN A 611 33.02 -38.64 16.84
C GLN A 611 33.57 -38.82 15.41
N ASN A 612 33.88 -40.06 15.03
CA ASN A 612 34.39 -40.36 13.68
C ASN A 612 33.34 -39.99 12.61
N HIS A 613 32.06 -40.28 12.84
CA HIS A 613 31.00 -39.90 11.90
C HIS A 613 30.86 -38.39 11.69
N CYS A 614 31.11 -37.58 12.71
CA CYS A 614 31.12 -36.12 12.59
C CYS A 614 32.34 -35.65 11.79
N LEU A 615 33.53 -36.16 12.13
CA LEU A 615 34.78 -35.82 11.45
C LEU A 615 34.77 -36.20 9.96
N ASP A 616 34.29 -37.41 9.63
CA ASP A 616 34.16 -37.89 8.25
C ASP A 616 33.30 -36.94 7.38
N ARG A 617 32.26 -36.36 7.96
CA ARG A 617 31.36 -35.42 7.25
C ARG A 617 31.97 -34.03 7.15
N TRP A 618 32.68 -33.60 8.18
CA TRP A 618 33.46 -32.37 8.12
C TRP A 618 34.50 -32.42 6.99
N ASP A 619 35.22 -33.55 6.88
CA ASP A 619 36.19 -33.79 5.82
C ASP A 619 35.52 -33.76 4.44
N LYS A 620 34.37 -34.42 4.28
CA LYS A 620 33.60 -34.38 3.02
C LYS A 620 33.11 -32.98 2.67
N MET A 621 32.65 -32.20 3.66
CA MET A 621 32.23 -30.81 3.44
C MET A 621 33.40 -29.95 2.96
N LEU A 622 34.59 -30.10 3.56
CA LEU A 622 35.80 -29.39 3.14
C LEU A 622 36.26 -29.81 1.75
N GLN A 623 36.27 -31.12 1.45
CA GLN A 623 36.62 -31.66 0.13
C GLN A 623 35.70 -31.12 -0.97
N ASN A 624 34.40 -31.06 -0.69
CA ASN A 624 33.40 -30.59 -1.64
C ASN A 624 33.16 -29.07 -1.57
N ARG A 625 33.96 -28.34 -0.78
CA ARG A 625 33.85 -26.88 -0.60
C ARG A 625 32.41 -26.45 -0.30
N VAL A 626 31.75 -27.14 0.63
CA VAL A 626 30.41 -26.77 1.09
C VAL A 626 30.51 -25.45 1.85
N GLY A 627 29.83 -24.40 1.40
CA GLY A 627 29.97 -23.04 1.96
C GLY A 627 31.36 -22.40 1.75
N GLY A 628 31.64 -21.30 2.45
CA GLY A 628 32.96 -20.66 2.44
C GLY A 628 33.95 -21.39 3.35
N THR A 629 35.06 -21.93 2.81
CA THR A 629 36.09 -22.64 3.60
C THR A 629 36.64 -21.85 4.78
N ASP A 630 36.70 -20.51 4.67
CA ASP A 630 37.15 -19.62 5.74
C ASP A 630 36.18 -19.53 6.93
N GLU A 631 34.90 -19.84 6.74
CA GLU A 631 33.89 -19.79 7.80
C GLU A 631 33.97 -21.01 8.72
N HIS A 632 34.27 -22.18 8.15
CA HIS A 632 34.47 -23.42 8.90
C HIS A 632 35.72 -23.36 9.78
N LEU A 633 36.82 -22.81 9.26
CA LEU A 633 38.09 -22.72 9.98
C LEU A 633 38.01 -21.73 11.16
N LYS A 634 37.23 -20.65 11.04
CA LYS A 634 37.01 -19.69 12.14
C LYS A 634 36.26 -20.28 13.33
N LEU A 635 35.48 -21.35 13.14
CA LEU A 635 34.78 -22.05 14.22
C LEU A 635 35.73 -22.93 15.05
N LEU A 636 36.86 -23.38 14.48
CA LEU A 636 37.87 -24.20 15.16
C LEU A 636 38.89 -23.37 15.97
N ASP A 637 38.95 -22.06 15.71
CA ASP A 637 39.83 -21.10 16.42
C ASP A 637 39.22 -20.56 17.73
N ARG A 638 37.98 -20.96 18.07
CA ARG A 638 37.27 -20.63 19.31
C ARG A 638 37.16 -21.84 20.20
#